data_AF-A0A804MSI2-F1
#
_entry.id   AF-A0A804MSI2-F1
#
_cell.length_a   1.000
_cell.length_b   1.000
_cell.length_c   1.000
_cell.angle_alpha   90.00
_cell.angle_beta   90.00
_cell.angle_gamma   90.00
#
_symmetry.space_group_name_H-M   'P 1'
#
loop_
_entity.id
_entity.type
_entity.pdbx_description
1 polymer ?
#
loop_
_entity_poly.entity_id
_entity_poly.type
_entity_poly.pdbx_seq_one_letter_code
_entity_poly.pdbx_strand_id
1 'polypeptide(L)'
;MEIVTRCDCLPLAIKTVGGLLCTKERTFRDWEEVSRSAAWSVAGLPEEVHNAIYLSYADLPPHLKQCFLHCSLFPKDEVIKRVDVVQMWIAEGFVQEDGSSALLEDVGNMYYRELVMRNLLEPDGQYYDQSGCTMHDLLRSFANYLAKDEALLLTQGQSLCDMKTKAKLRRLSVATENVLQSTFRNQKQLRALMILRSTTVQLEEFLHDLPKLRLLHLGGVNLTTLPPSLCDLKHLRYLELSGTMIDAIPDSIGDLRYLQYIGLLNCINLFSLPGSIVRLHRLRALHIKGASVNDIPRGIGRLQNLVELTGFLTQNDAAAGWNSLEELGHLPQLSLLYLSNLEKAHTGSVAKKADLQGKRHLRYLSLECTPRAAGGNQIKDNNTQQEKRQIEDVFDELCPPVCLENLSLIGFFGHKLPKWMSSGEMDLKYLRSIKLEDCTYCEQLPALGHLLSLDFLLIKHAPSIMRIGHEFFCSSNATQIDPRMLFPRLEKLGFDRLDGWEEWIWDKELEQAMPNIFSLKVTKCKLKYFPTGLVHQTRTLRELIISEACNLTSVANFLLLSDLHLHANPNLEMIANLPKLRRLSVIQCPKLNALVGLTELQSITLQDYAAELFPQYLEETSAAKLEVFCNEELFKLITLQEGSEWCKIKNIQNVKAYAPKGGDRKGWYALYTKEPFSLTTNNKGCEIFEVAKS
;
A
#
# COMPACT_ATOMS: atom_id res chain seq x y z
N MET A 1 -2.60 36.12 1.33
CA MET A 1 -1.98 36.36 2.64
C MET A 1 -3.01 36.43 3.76
N GLU A 2 -4.12 37.18 3.60
CA GLU A 2 -5.18 37.29 4.63
C GLU A 2 -5.68 35.94 5.17
N ILE A 3 -6.00 34.98 4.29
CA ILE A 3 -6.45 33.63 4.69
C ILE A 3 -5.38 32.89 5.51
N VAL A 4 -4.10 33.03 5.15
CA VAL A 4 -2.99 32.41 5.89
C VAL A 4 -2.84 33.03 7.28
N THR A 5 -3.01 34.34 7.38
CA THR A 5 -3.02 35.05 8.67
C THR A 5 -4.18 34.60 9.55
N ARG A 6 -5.37 34.37 8.99
CA ARG A 6 -6.52 33.82 9.72
C ARG A 6 -6.32 32.37 10.19
N CYS A 7 -5.35 31.65 9.65
CA CYS A 7 -4.98 30.31 10.11
C CYS A 7 -3.93 30.32 11.24
N ASP A 8 -3.56 31.49 11.78
CA ASP A 8 -2.51 31.66 12.79
C ASP A 8 -1.16 31.00 12.43
N CYS A 9 -0.88 30.90 11.14
CA CYS A 9 0.29 30.19 10.59
C CYS A 9 0.38 28.70 11.00
N LEU A 10 -0.70 28.08 11.50
CA LEU A 10 -0.74 26.67 11.88
C LEU A 10 -0.71 25.77 10.62
N PRO A 11 0.26 24.85 10.47
CA PRO A 11 0.42 24.05 9.26
C PRO A 11 -0.84 23.25 8.87
N LEU A 12 -1.50 22.61 9.84
CA LEU A 12 -2.72 21.84 9.58
C LEU A 12 -3.88 22.74 9.15
N ALA A 13 -4.06 23.91 9.77
CA ALA A 13 -5.09 24.88 9.38
C ALA A 13 -4.86 25.37 7.95
N ILE A 14 -3.61 25.70 7.59
CA ILE A 14 -3.23 26.08 6.24
C ILE A 14 -3.49 24.95 5.24
N LYS A 15 -3.07 23.70 5.53
CA LYS A 15 -3.33 22.54 4.65
C LYS A 15 -4.83 22.32 4.44
N THR A 16 -5.61 22.38 5.51
CA THR A 16 -7.06 22.11 5.49
C THR A 16 -7.82 23.18 4.69
N VAL A 17 -7.49 24.47 4.89
CA VAL A 17 -8.09 25.57 4.12
C VAL A 17 -7.57 25.61 2.68
N GLY A 18 -6.30 25.27 2.45
CA GLY A 18 -5.76 25.10 1.11
C GLY A 18 -6.50 24.01 0.32
N GLY A 19 -6.82 22.89 0.99
CA GLY A 19 -7.64 21.81 0.43
C GLY A 19 -9.06 22.26 0.10
N LEU A 20 -9.69 23.07 0.96
CA LEU A 20 -10.96 23.73 0.67
C LEU A 20 -10.86 24.63 -0.58
N LEU A 21 -9.83 25.47 -0.68
CA LEU A 21 -9.66 26.39 -1.82
C LEU A 21 -9.46 25.64 -3.14
N CYS A 22 -8.90 24.43 -3.13
CA CYS A 22 -8.82 23.56 -4.32
C CYS A 22 -10.19 23.15 -4.88
N THR A 23 -11.27 23.26 -4.09
CA THR A 23 -12.64 22.95 -4.52
C THR A 23 -13.37 24.16 -5.09
N LYS A 24 -12.76 25.35 -5.01
CA LYS A 24 -13.33 26.61 -5.49
C LYS A 24 -12.77 26.97 -6.85
N GLU A 25 -13.53 27.74 -7.62
CA GLU A 25 -12.97 28.34 -8.83
C GLU A 25 -11.83 29.29 -8.45
N ARG A 26 -10.85 29.42 -9.36
CA ARG A 26 -9.68 30.28 -9.15
C ARG A 26 -10.03 31.74 -9.44
N THR A 27 -11.09 32.24 -8.81
CA THR A 27 -11.54 33.64 -8.93
C THR A 27 -11.39 34.37 -7.60
N PHE A 28 -11.25 35.70 -7.68
CA PHE A 28 -11.20 36.55 -6.49
C PHE A 28 -12.48 36.41 -5.64
N ARG A 29 -13.65 36.28 -6.29
CA ARG A 29 -14.95 36.23 -5.60
C ARG A 29 -15.07 35.01 -4.71
N ASP A 30 -14.80 33.81 -5.24
CA ASP A 30 -14.92 32.58 -4.47
C ASP A 30 -13.95 32.54 -3.27
N TRP A 31 -12.74 33.08 -3.46
CA TRP A 31 -11.75 33.16 -2.39
C TRP A 31 -12.12 34.22 -1.34
N GLU A 32 -12.73 35.33 -1.76
CA GLU A 32 -13.26 36.37 -0.86
C GLU A 32 -14.42 35.82 -0.01
N GLU A 33 -15.31 35.00 -0.58
CA GLU A 33 -16.38 34.31 0.15
C GLU A 33 -15.83 33.39 1.24
N VAL A 34 -14.79 32.61 0.92
CA VAL A 34 -14.10 31.77 1.92
C VAL A 34 -13.48 32.64 3.02
N SER A 35 -12.82 33.75 2.67
CA SER A 35 -12.19 34.67 3.64
C SER A 35 -13.21 35.33 4.59
N ARG A 36 -14.39 35.71 4.07
CA ARG A 36 -15.47 36.37 4.82
C ARG A 36 -16.45 35.43 5.51
N SER A 37 -16.27 34.12 5.39
CA SER A 37 -17.17 33.13 6.00
C SER A 37 -17.33 33.32 7.52
N ALA A 38 -18.56 33.22 8.03
CA ALA A 38 -18.82 33.25 9.47
C ALA A 38 -18.20 32.04 10.21
N ALA A 39 -17.83 30.98 9.48
CA ALA A 39 -17.23 29.77 10.05
C ALA A 39 -15.84 30.00 10.68
N TRP A 40 -15.19 31.14 10.41
CA TRP A 40 -13.93 31.53 11.06
C TRP A 40 -14.09 31.91 12.54
N SER A 41 -15.30 32.13 13.03
CA SER A 41 -15.55 32.66 14.37
C SER A 41 -16.62 31.87 15.15
N VAL A 42 -16.74 30.56 14.89
CA VAL A 42 -17.69 29.71 15.61
C VAL A 42 -17.26 29.52 17.07
N ALA A 43 -18.20 29.74 17.98
CA ALA A 43 -18.00 29.50 19.40
C ALA A 43 -18.34 28.06 19.80
N GLY A 44 -17.76 27.58 20.90
CA GLY A 44 -18.08 26.27 21.47
C GLY A 44 -17.39 25.08 20.79
N LEU A 45 -16.34 25.31 20.01
CA LEU A 45 -15.39 24.25 19.63
C LEU A 45 -14.45 23.94 20.81
N PRO A 46 -13.87 22.74 20.88
CA PRO A 46 -12.78 22.45 21.83
C PRO A 46 -11.63 23.45 21.64
N GLU A 47 -10.98 23.86 22.74
CA GLU A 47 -9.91 24.88 22.72
C GLU A 47 -8.75 24.52 21.78
N GLU A 48 -8.49 23.22 21.61
CA GLU A 48 -7.43 22.67 20.77
C GLU A 48 -7.76 22.71 19.26
N VAL A 49 -9.01 22.94 18.89
CA VAL A 49 -9.48 22.89 17.49
C VAL A 49 -9.65 24.29 16.94
N HIS A 50 -8.75 24.66 16.02
CA HIS A 50 -8.79 25.95 15.34
C HIS A 50 -10.00 26.06 14.37
N ASN A 51 -10.67 27.23 14.32
CA ASN A 51 -11.87 27.48 13.50
C ASN A 51 -11.69 27.23 11.99
N ALA A 52 -10.46 27.37 11.49
CA ALA A 52 -10.09 27.01 10.11
C ALA A 52 -10.46 25.56 9.74
N ILE A 53 -10.38 24.63 10.69
CA ILE A 53 -10.78 23.22 10.49
C ILE A 53 -12.30 23.13 10.33
N TYR A 54 -13.04 23.86 11.19
CA TYR A 54 -14.50 23.92 11.11
C TYR A 54 -14.98 24.52 9.78
N LEU A 55 -14.31 25.54 9.25
CA LEU A 55 -14.61 26.10 7.93
C LEU A 55 -14.58 25.04 6.82
N SER A 56 -13.53 24.22 6.76
CA SER A 56 -13.42 23.16 5.75
C SER A 56 -14.52 22.12 5.90
N TYR A 57 -14.86 21.75 7.14
CA TYR A 57 -16.00 20.86 7.41
C TYR A 57 -17.35 21.48 7.05
N ALA A 58 -17.56 22.76 7.38
CA ALA A 58 -18.83 23.45 7.13
C ALA A 58 -19.17 23.49 5.64
N ASP A 59 -18.16 23.65 4.78
CA ASP A 59 -18.28 23.63 3.32
C ASP A 59 -18.58 22.25 2.73
N LEU A 60 -18.28 21.15 3.45
CA LEU A 60 -18.56 19.81 2.94
C LEU A 60 -20.06 19.60 2.67
N PRO A 61 -20.41 18.92 1.56
CA PRO A 61 -21.78 18.49 1.33
C PRO A 61 -22.21 17.46 2.41
N PRO A 62 -23.54 17.31 2.66
CA PRO A 62 -24.03 16.49 3.78
C PRO A 62 -23.54 15.02 3.78
N HIS A 63 -23.42 14.40 2.61
CA HIS A 63 -22.92 13.02 2.50
C HIS A 63 -21.45 12.91 2.92
N LEU A 64 -20.57 13.83 2.48
CA LEU A 64 -19.16 13.86 2.87
C LEU A 64 -18.97 14.18 4.35
N LYS A 65 -19.84 15.00 4.95
CA LYS A 65 -19.83 15.22 6.39
C LYS A 65 -19.99 13.90 7.15
N GLN A 66 -20.92 13.04 6.73
CA GLN A 66 -21.10 11.73 7.37
C GLN A 66 -19.90 10.80 7.12
N CYS A 67 -19.33 10.78 5.92
CA CYS A 67 -18.13 10.01 5.61
C CYS A 67 -16.93 10.42 6.48
N PHE A 68 -16.68 11.73 6.61
CA PHE A 68 -15.63 12.29 7.46
C PHE A 68 -15.82 11.93 8.93
N LEU A 69 -17.04 12.09 9.47
CA LEU A 69 -17.34 11.73 10.85
C LEU A 69 -17.21 10.21 11.10
N HIS A 70 -17.53 9.37 10.10
CA HIS A 70 -17.36 7.92 10.24
C HIS A 70 -15.88 7.53 10.38
N CYS A 71 -14.96 8.20 9.67
CA CYS A 71 -13.53 7.93 9.77
C CYS A 71 -12.95 8.16 11.18
N SER A 72 -13.61 8.93 12.05
CA SER A 72 -13.14 9.15 13.43
C SER A 72 -13.37 7.95 14.36
N LEU A 73 -14.17 6.97 13.92
CA LEU A 73 -14.40 5.70 14.64
C LEU A 73 -13.22 4.73 14.57
N PHE A 74 -12.25 4.99 13.70
CA PHE A 74 -10.99 4.25 13.69
C PHE A 74 -10.09 4.76 14.83
N PRO A 75 -9.34 3.90 15.52
CA PRO A 75 -8.36 4.31 16.50
C PRO A 75 -7.25 5.18 15.89
N LYS A 76 -6.50 5.85 16.77
CA LYS A 76 -5.27 6.53 16.38
C LYS A 76 -4.29 5.52 15.75
N ASP A 77 -3.58 5.99 14.72
CA ASP A 77 -2.59 5.26 13.92
C ASP A 77 -3.13 4.03 13.17
N GLU A 78 -4.45 3.77 13.21
CA GLU A 78 -5.07 2.72 12.41
C GLU A 78 -5.15 3.17 10.95
N VAL A 79 -4.66 2.33 10.04
CA VAL A 79 -4.75 2.58 8.60
C VAL A 79 -6.18 2.29 8.13
N ILE A 80 -6.83 3.32 7.60
CA ILE A 80 -8.16 3.22 6.99
C ILE A 80 -7.97 2.81 5.53
N LYS A 81 -8.36 1.58 5.19
CA LYS A 81 -8.34 1.11 3.80
C LYS A 81 -9.54 1.68 3.04
N ARG A 82 -9.28 2.21 1.84
CA ARG A 82 -10.28 2.78 0.94
C ARG A 82 -11.41 1.82 0.63
N VAL A 83 -11.08 0.56 0.31
CA VAL A 83 -12.07 -0.47 -0.04
C VAL A 83 -13.03 -0.70 1.13
N ASP A 84 -12.49 -0.95 2.33
CA ASP A 84 -13.28 -1.21 3.53
C ASP A 84 -14.18 -0.02 3.88
N VAL A 85 -13.63 1.20 3.94
CA VAL A 85 -14.39 2.38 4.37
C VAL A 85 -15.47 2.78 3.36
N VAL A 86 -15.23 2.61 2.05
CA VAL A 86 -16.24 2.84 1.02
C VAL A 86 -17.41 1.86 1.19
N GLN A 87 -17.12 0.58 1.44
CA GLN A 87 -18.15 -0.43 1.67
C GLN A 87 -18.94 -0.16 2.96
N MET A 88 -18.28 0.37 4.00
CA MET A 88 -18.96 0.84 5.22
C MET A 88 -19.91 2.02 4.93
N TRP A 89 -19.49 3.01 4.13
CA TRP A 89 -20.33 4.14 3.75
C TRP A 89 -21.53 3.72 2.90
N ILE A 90 -21.37 2.73 2.02
CA ILE A 90 -22.46 2.14 1.23
C ILE A 90 -23.46 1.45 2.17
N ALA A 91 -22.99 0.62 3.09
CA ALA A 91 -23.85 -0.12 4.02
C ALA A 91 -24.67 0.81 4.93
N GLU A 92 -24.04 1.89 5.42
CA GLU A 92 -24.71 2.91 6.22
C GLU A 92 -25.66 3.80 5.40
N GLY A 93 -25.45 3.88 4.08
CA GLY A 93 -26.26 4.66 3.14
C GLY A 93 -25.82 6.11 3.01
N PHE A 94 -24.53 6.40 3.19
CA PHE A 94 -23.97 7.74 2.95
C PHE A 94 -23.70 7.98 1.46
N VAL A 95 -23.42 6.92 0.71
CA VAL A 95 -23.26 6.97 -0.75
C VAL A 95 -24.64 6.97 -1.40
N GLN A 96 -24.93 8.04 -2.14
CA GLN A 96 -26.21 8.23 -2.79
C GLN A 96 -26.13 7.80 -4.27
N GLU A 97 -27.18 7.15 -4.76
CA GLU A 97 -27.38 6.96 -6.20
C GLU A 97 -27.80 8.32 -6.78
N ASP A 98 -27.00 8.89 -7.66
CA ASP A 98 -27.26 10.21 -8.29
C ASP A 98 -28.07 10.09 -9.59
N GLY A 99 -28.63 8.92 -9.87
CA GLY A 99 -29.34 8.61 -11.12
C GLY A 99 -28.42 8.40 -12.32
N SER A 100 -27.10 8.54 -12.15
CA SER A 100 -26.13 8.09 -13.16
C SER A 100 -26.04 6.56 -13.15
N SER A 101 -25.58 5.97 -14.25
CA SER A 101 -25.29 4.53 -14.33
C SER A 101 -24.01 4.12 -13.59
N ALA A 102 -23.51 4.95 -12.67
CA ALA A 102 -22.27 4.70 -11.93
C ALA A 102 -22.47 3.68 -10.80
N LEU A 103 -21.42 2.91 -10.53
CA LEU A 103 -21.39 2.01 -9.38
C LEU A 103 -21.30 2.82 -8.07
N LEU A 104 -21.93 2.33 -7.00
CA LEU A 104 -21.83 2.96 -5.68
C LEU A 104 -20.37 3.02 -5.19
N GLU A 105 -19.58 2.00 -5.52
CA GLU A 105 -18.16 1.94 -5.22
C GLU A 105 -17.39 3.05 -5.92
N ASP A 106 -17.77 3.43 -7.14
CA ASP A 106 -17.15 4.55 -7.86
C ASP A 106 -17.46 5.88 -7.18
N VAL A 107 -18.72 6.12 -6.82
CA VAL A 107 -19.15 7.32 -6.09
C VAL A 107 -18.47 7.41 -4.73
N GLY A 108 -18.42 6.29 -3.98
CA GLY A 108 -17.71 6.22 -2.70
C GLY A 108 -16.20 6.48 -2.85
N ASN A 109 -15.57 5.95 -3.90
CA ASN A 109 -14.16 6.24 -4.21
C ASN A 109 -13.93 7.73 -4.55
N MET A 110 -14.89 8.38 -5.22
CA MET A 110 -14.84 9.84 -5.43
C MET A 110 -14.91 10.60 -4.10
N TYR A 111 -15.79 10.18 -3.20
CA TYR A 111 -15.92 10.80 -1.88
C TYR A 111 -14.63 10.67 -1.06
N TYR A 112 -14.01 9.49 -1.08
CA TYR A 112 -12.72 9.25 -0.45
C TYR A 112 -11.63 10.18 -1.03
N ARG A 113 -11.54 10.27 -2.37
CA ARG A 113 -10.57 11.14 -3.05
C ARG A 113 -10.78 12.62 -2.70
N GLU A 114 -12.02 13.09 -2.56
CA GLU A 114 -12.28 14.47 -2.16
C GLU A 114 -11.83 14.75 -0.71
N LEU A 115 -12.06 13.83 0.23
CA LEU A 115 -11.59 13.98 1.61
C LEU A 115 -10.06 14.02 1.69
N VAL A 116 -9.37 13.21 0.89
CA VAL A 116 -7.91 13.25 0.73
C VAL A 116 -7.46 14.58 0.11
N MET A 117 -8.10 15.02 -0.98
CA MET A 117 -7.77 16.28 -1.66
C MET A 117 -7.95 17.50 -0.75
N ARG A 118 -8.96 17.47 0.13
CA ARG A 118 -9.22 18.51 1.14
C ARG A 118 -8.27 18.45 2.35
N ASN A 119 -7.30 17.53 2.37
CA ASN A 119 -6.38 17.25 3.48
C ASN A 119 -7.10 16.87 4.79
N LEU A 120 -8.30 16.30 4.70
CA LEU A 120 -9.04 15.79 5.87
C LEU A 120 -8.67 14.34 6.20
N LEU A 121 -8.13 13.62 5.21
CA LEU A 121 -7.49 12.31 5.34
C LEU A 121 -6.08 12.40 4.74
N GLU A 122 -5.13 11.74 5.36
CA GLU A 122 -3.72 11.75 4.93
C GLU A 122 -3.37 10.39 4.29
N PRO A 123 -3.05 10.34 2.99
CA PRO A 123 -2.66 9.09 2.34
C PRO A 123 -1.45 8.46 3.00
N ASP A 124 -1.50 7.14 3.16
CA ASP A 124 -0.38 6.36 3.67
C ASP A 124 0.62 6.06 2.54
N GLY A 125 1.88 6.46 2.73
CA GLY A 125 2.94 6.30 1.73
C GLY A 125 3.28 4.86 1.37
N GLN A 126 2.81 3.87 2.13
CA GLN A 126 2.95 2.43 1.82
C GLN A 126 2.06 2.01 0.64
N TYR A 127 0.97 2.73 0.37
CA TYR A 127 0.00 2.38 -0.67
C TYR A 127 0.20 3.25 -1.91
N TYR A 128 0.77 2.66 -2.96
CA TYR A 128 1.03 3.33 -4.24
C TYR A 128 -0.20 4.07 -4.80
N ASP A 129 -1.35 3.40 -4.81
CA ASP A 129 -2.61 3.90 -5.37
C ASP A 129 -3.44 4.70 -4.35
N GLN A 130 -2.82 5.09 -3.21
CA GLN A 130 -3.46 5.79 -2.09
C GLN A 130 -4.69 5.05 -1.54
N SER A 131 -4.69 3.72 -1.62
CA SER A 131 -5.76 2.87 -1.08
C SER A 131 -5.75 2.76 0.44
N GLY A 132 -4.77 3.34 1.13
CA GLY A 132 -4.75 3.50 2.58
C GLY A 132 -4.57 4.97 2.97
N CYS A 133 -5.20 5.38 4.06
CA CYS A 133 -5.00 6.70 4.68
C CYS A 133 -5.09 6.63 6.21
N THR A 134 -4.62 7.68 6.87
CA THR A 134 -4.86 7.95 8.29
C THR A 134 -5.62 9.27 8.46
N MET A 135 -6.06 9.56 9.68
CA MET A 135 -6.68 10.83 10.05
C MET A 135 -5.85 11.48 11.16
N HIS A 136 -5.45 12.73 10.94
CA HIS A 136 -4.68 13.51 11.91
C HIS A 136 -5.44 13.65 13.24
N ASP A 137 -4.74 13.59 14.37
CA ASP A 137 -5.35 13.55 15.72
C ASP A 137 -6.31 14.70 15.99
N LEU A 138 -5.94 15.94 15.67
CA LEU A 138 -6.83 17.11 15.81
C LEU A 138 -8.10 17.02 14.96
N LEU A 139 -8.02 16.48 13.73
CA LEU A 139 -9.21 16.26 12.88
C LEU A 139 -10.11 15.17 13.47
N ARG A 140 -9.51 14.12 14.04
CA ARG A 140 -10.22 13.03 14.70
C ARG A 140 -10.94 13.52 15.96
N SER A 141 -10.27 14.29 16.82
CA SER A 141 -10.87 14.89 18.01
C SER A 141 -12.03 15.82 17.65
N PHE A 142 -11.86 16.63 16.61
CA PHE A 142 -12.92 17.48 16.09
C PHE A 142 -14.12 16.67 15.55
N ALA A 143 -13.88 15.63 14.76
CA ALA A 143 -14.93 14.76 14.25
C ALA A 143 -15.68 14.02 15.38
N ASN A 144 -14.96 13.52 16.38
CA ASN A 144 -15.55 12.90 17.57
C ASN A 144 -16.41 13.89 18.35
N TYR A 145 -15.97 15.15 18.50
CA TYR A 145 -16.76 16.19 19.14
C TYR A 145 -18.08 16.45 18.41
N LEU A 146 -18.06 16.51 17.09
CA LEU A 146 -19.26 16.71 16.27
C LEU A 146 -20.20 15.50 16.28
N ALA A 147 -19.66 14.29 16.41
CA ALA A 147 -20.44 13.05 16.35
C ALA A 147 -20.90 12.53 17.72
N LYS A 148 -20.48 13.16 18.83
CA LYS A 148 -20.63 12.68 20.22
C LYS A 148 -22.03 12.22 20.65
N ASP A 149 -23.08 12.78 20.03
CA ASP A 149 -24.47 12.45 20.37
C ASP A 149 -25.00 11.21 19.64
N GLU A 150 -24.33 10.77 18.56
CA GLU A 150 -24.74 9.62 17.74
C GLU A 150 -23.65 8.56 17.55
N ALA A 151 -22.38 8.88 17.80
CA ALA A 151 -21.23 8.02 17.56
C ALA A 151 -20.21 8.09 18.70
N LEU A 152 -19.59 6.95 19.01
CA LEU A 152 -18.57 6.86 20.05
C LEU A 152 -17.48 5.85 19.67
N LEU A 153 -16.23 6.21 19.96
CA LEU A 153 -15.09 5.30 19.99
C LEU A 153 -14.68 5.07 21.44
N LEU A 154 -14.72 3.83 21.90
CA LEU A 154 -14.21 3.41 23.20
C LEU A 154 -12.76 2.92 23.04
N THR A 155 -11.85 3.45 23.83
CA THR A 155 -10.45 3.01 23.89
C THR A 155 -10.13 2.32 25.23
N GLN A 156 -8.95 1.71 25.34
CA GLN A 156 -8.53 0.97 26.54
C GLN A 156 -8.75 1.78 27.83
N GLY A 157 -9.41 1.15 28.81
CA GLY A 157 -9.76 1.78 30.09
C GLY A 157 -11.06 2.58 30.08
N GLN A 158 -11.77 2.66 28.94
CA GLN A 158 -13.07 3.31 28.85
C GLN A 158 -14.21 2.28 28.85
N SER A 159 -15.30 2.61 29.54
CA SER A 159 -16.55 1.85 29.50
C SER A 159 -17.75 2.79 29.32
N LEU A 160 -18.77 2.33 28.60
CA LEU A 160 -20.05 3.06 28.49
C LEU A 160 -20.71 3.28 29.84
N CYS A 161 -20.53 2.34 30.78
CA CYS A 161 -21.06 2.45 32.14
C CYS A 161 -20.47 3.64 32.90
N ASP A 162 -19.18 3.92 32.70
CA ASP A 162 -18.46 5.00 33.40
C ASP A 162 -18.84 6.37 32.85
N MET A 163 -19.16 6.46 31.56
CA MET A 163 -19.48 7.72 30.89
C MET A 163 -20.90 8.25 31.19
N LYS A 164 -21.74 7.50 31.93
CA LYS A 164 -23.14 7.88 32.30
C LYS A 164 -23.96 8.43 31.13
N THR A 165 -23.68 8.01 29.90
CA THR A 165 -24.31 8.57 28.72
C THR A 165 -25.75 8.05 28.59
N LYS A 166 -26.71 8.95 28.39
CA LYS A 166 -28.09 8.59 27.97
C LYS A 166 -28.21 8.57 26.45
N ALA A 167 -27.10 8.69 25.72
CA ALA A 167 -27.11 8.82 24.27
C ALA A 167 -27.57 7.52 23.63
N LYS A 168 -28.50 7.63 22.68
CA LYS A 168 -28.93 6.50 21.84
C LYS A 168 -27.96 6.41 20.66
N LEU A 169 -26.83 5.75 20.88
CA LEU A 169 -25.78 5.63 19.88
C LEU A 169 -26.30 4.92 18.63
N ARG A 170 -25.91 5.46 17.47
CA ARG A 170 -26.10 4.82 16.16
C ARG A 170 -24.84 4.13 15.69
N ARG A 171 -23.67 4.60 16.12
CA ARG A 171 -22.38 4.06 15.73
C ARG A 171 -21.50 3.87 16.96
N LEU A 172 -20.89 2.71 17.08
CA LEU A 172 -20.01 2.37 18.19
C LEU A 172 -18.79 1.64 17.65
N SER A 173 -17.62 2.14 18.02
CA SER A 173 -16.35 1.47 17.80
C SER A 173 -15.75 1.12 19.16
N VAL A 174 -15.31 -0.12 19.32
CA VAL A 174 -14.73 -0.64 20.55
C VAL A 174 -13.31 -1.10 20.25
N ALA A 175 -12.34 -0.40 20.81
CA ALA A 175 -10.90 -0.67 20.69
C ALA A 175 -10.29 -0.98 22.06
N THR A 176 -10.83 -2.01 22.71
CA THR A 176 -10.42 -2.51 24.03
C THR A 176 -10.03 -3.98 23.93
N GLU A 177 -9.18 -4.46 24.84
CA GLU A 177 -8.77 -5.87 24.85
C GLU A 177 -9.96 -6.83 25.03
N ASN A 178 -10.85 -6.51 25.97
CA ASN A 178 -12.03 -7.31 26.28
C ASN A 178 -13.31 -6.50 25.99
N VAL A 179 -14.27 -7.14 25.33
CA VAL A 179 -15.58 -6.56 25.05
C VAL A 179 -16.62 -7.14 26.00
N LEU A 180 -17.11 -6.33 26.93
CA LEU A 180 -18.12 -6.76 27.90
C LEU A 180 -19.52 -6.67 27.30
N GLN A 181 -20.36 -7.69 27.51
CA GLN A 181 -21.77 -7.69 27.10
C GLN A 181 -22.54 -6.45 27.58
N SER A 182 -22.25 -5.98 28.80
CA SER A 182 -22.89 -4.80 29.41
C SER A 182 -22.76 -3.53 28.57
N THR A 183 -21.73 -3.45 27.71
CA THR A 183 -21.51 -2.37 26.74
C THR A 183 -22.70 -2.20 25.79
N PHE A 184 -23.35 -3.29 25.38
CA PHE A 184 -24.39 -3.27 24.35
C PHE A 184 -25.81 -3.24 24.94
N ARG A 185 -25.93 -3.41 26.25
CA ARG A 185 -27.22 -3.45 26.93
C ARG A 185 -27.99 -2.15 26.65
N ASN A 186 -29.23 -2.29 26.18
CA ASN A 186 -30.13 -1.18 25.80
C ASN A 186 -29.71 -0.35 24.56
N GLN A 187 -28.69 -0.75 23.78
CA GLN A 187 -28.26 -0.04 22.56
C GLN A 187 -29.03 -0.45 21.31
N LYS A 188 -30.37 -0.55 21.40
CA LYS A 188 -31.26 -1.04 20.33
C LYS A 188 -31.31 -0.14 19.07
N GLN A 189 -30.68 1.03 19.11
CA GLN A 189 -30.62 1.97 17.98
C GLN A 189 -29.32 1.85 17.17
N LEU A 190 -28.38 1.01 17.61
CA LEU A 190 -27.09 0.84 16.96
C LEU A 190 -27.28 0.29 15.55
N ARG A 191 -26.58 0.91 14.60
CA ARG A 191 -26.55 0.55 13.17
C ARG A 191 -25.16 0.12 12.73
N ALA A 192 -24.11 0.70 13.29
CA ALA A 192 -22.74 0.26 13.05
C ALA A 192 -22.06 -0.12 14.36
N LEU A 193 -21.46 -1.31 14.36
CA LEU A 193 -20.58 -1.80 15.41
C LEU A 193 -19.26 -2.21 14.78
N MET A 194 -18.18 -1.58 15.26
CA MET A 194 -16.81 -1.96 14.93
C MET A 194 -16.13 -2.45 16.20
N ILE A 195 -15.56 -3.65 16.14
CA ILE A 195 -14.72 -4.17 17.21
C ILE A 195 -13.32 -4.33 16.62
N LEU A 196 -12.37 -3.61 17.19
CA LEU A 196 -11.01 -3.46 16.68
C LEU A 196 -10.04 -3.79 17.80
N ARG A 197 -8.93 -4.45 17.50
CA ARG A 197 -7.86 -4.73 18.48
C ARG A 197 -8.32 -5.53 19.72
N SER A 198 -9.46 -6.21 19.67
CA SER A 198 -9.98 -7.02 20.77
C SER A 198 -9.51 -8.46 20.68
N THR A 199 -9.09 -9.02 21.82
CA THR A 199 -8.57 -10.39 21.93
C THR A 199 -9.64 -11.40 22.33
N THR A 200 -10.76 -10.94 22.91
CA THR A 200 -11.89 -11.81 23.27
C THR A 200 -13.23 -11.13 22.92
N VAL A 201 -14.08 -11.85 22.18
CA VAL A 201 -15.44 -11.41 21.85
C VAL A 201 -16.40 -12.60 21.89
N GLN A 202 -17.42 -12.51 22.73
CA GLN A 202 -18.50 -13.50 22.83
C GLN A 202 -19.77 -12.95 22.15
N LEU A 203 -19.88 -13.15 20.85
CA LEU A 203 -20.96 -12.57 20.03
C LEU A 203 -22.36 -13.00 20.48
N GLU A 204 -22.54 -14.27 20.86
CA GLU A 204 -23.84 -14.84 21.28
C GLU A 204 -24.48 -14.03 22.44
N GLU A 205 -23.65 -13.43 23.29
CA GLU A 205 -24.13 -12.71 24.46
C GLU A 205 -24.82 -11.39 24.14
N PHE A 206 -24.59 -10.77 22.97
CA PHE A 206 -25.09 -9.42 22.72
C PHE A 206 -25.70 -9.15 21.34
N LEU A 207 -25.53 -10.04 20.34
CA LEU A 207 -26.08 -9.77 19.00
C LEU A 207 -27.60 -9.59 19.01
N HIS A 208 -28.31 -10.32 19.88
CA HIS A 208 -29.76 -10.22 20.05
C HIS A 208 -30.24 -8.83 20.57
N ASP A 209 -29.36 -8.07 21.23
CA ASP A 209 -29.65 -6.72 21.71
C ASP A 209 -29.55 -5.64 20.61
N LEU A 210 -29.05 -6.00 19.42
CA LEU A 210 -28.72 -5.08 18.33
C LEU A 210 -29.58 -5.31 17.06
N PRO A 211 -30.91 -5.30 17.14
CA PRO A 211 -31.78 -5.70 16.02
C PRO A 211 -31.73 -4.78 14.79
N LYS A 212 -31.17 -3.56 14.94
CA LYS A 212 -31.08 -2.55 13.86
C LYS A 212 -29.70 -2.50 13.20
N LEU A 213 -28.81 -3.43 13.55
CA LEU A 213 -27.44 -3.45 13.05
C LEU A 213 -27.42 -3.64 11.52
N ARG A 214 -26.62 -2.82 10.86
CA ARG A 214 -26.37 -2.81 9.41
C ARG A 214 -24.91 -3.12 9.11
N LEU A 215 -24.00 -2.69 9.97
CA LEU A 215 -22.57 -2.86 9.79
C LEU A 215 -22.01 -3.54 11.04
N LEU A 216 -21.39 -4.70 10.83
CA LEU A 216 -20.65 -5.42 11.85
C LEU A 216 -19.22 -5.65 11.34
N HIS A 217 -18.26 -5.00 11.97
CA HIS A 217 -16.83 -5.15 11.66
C HIS A 217 -16.10 -5.86 12.79
N LEU A 218 -15.53 -7.02 12.49
CA LEU A 218 -14.83 -7.91 13.41
C LEU A 218 -13.44 -8.31 12.88
N GLY A 219 -12.87 -7.51 11.98
CA GLY A 219 -11.58 -7.80 11.36
C GLY A 219 -10.45 -7.93 12.39
N GLY A 220 -9.64 -8.98 12.26
CA GLY A 220 -8.50 -9.25 13.14
C GLY A 220 -8.85 -9.63 14.57
N VAL A 221 -10.13 -9.85 14.88
CA VAL A 221 -10.58 -10.34 16.19
C VAL A 221 -10.28 -11.83 16.32
N ASN A 222 -9.88 -12.29 17.51
CA ASN A 222 -9.74 -13.71 17.80
C ASN A 222 -11.11 -14.39 17.97
N LEU A 223 -11.74 -14.68 16.83
CA LEU A 223 -13.03 -15.32 16.72
C LEU A 223 -12.88 -16.65 15.99
N THR A 224 -13.34 -17.74 16.60
CA THR A 224 -13.23 -19.11 16.05
C THR A 224 -14.54 -19.66 15.51
N THR A 225 -15.69 -19.16 16.00
CA THR A 225 -17.01 -19.62 15.57
C THR A 225 -17.96 -18.44 15.45
N LEU A 226 -18.92 -18.54 14.52
CA LEU A 226 -19.99 -17.56 14.36
C LEU A 226 -21.30 -18.11 14.94
N PRO A 227 -21.98 -17.38 15.84
CA PRO A 227 -23.23 -17.84 16.40
C PRO A 227 -24.35 -17.85 15.34
N PRO A 228 -25.29 -18.81 15.38
CA PRO A 228 -26.45 -18.80 14.50
C PRO A 228 -27.28 -17.50 14.58
N SER A 229 -27.31 -16.86 15.74
CA SER A 229 -28.01 -15.60 16.00
C SER A 229 -27.49 -14.42 15.15
N LEU A 230 -26.30 -14.52 14.54
CA LEU A 230 -25.83 -13.59 13.51
C LEU A 230 -26.85 -13.47 12.35
N CYS A 231 -27.47 -14.59 11.97
CA CYS A 231 -28.41 -14.64 10.86
C CYS A 231 -29.80 -14.08 11.23
N ASP A 232 -30.01 -13.67 12.48
CA ASP A 232 -31.22 -12.97 12.92
C ASP A 232 -31.14 -11.45 12.69
N LEU A 233 -29.95 -10.92 12.38
CA LEU A 233 -29.73 -9.51 12.06
C LEU A 233 -30.27 -9.15 10.67
N LYS A 234 -31.60 -9.08 10.52
CA LYS A 234 -32.27 -8.90 9.21
C LYS A 234 -31.94 -7.59 8.50
N HIS A 235 -31.30 -6.62 9.16
CA HIS A 235 -30.86 -5.36 8.56
C HIS A 235 -29.38 -5.33 8.19
N LEU A 236 -28.63 -6.40 8.45
CA LEU A 236 -27.20 -6.47 8.18
C LEU A 236 -26.92 -6.32 6.68
N ARG A 237 -25.94 -5.48 6.38
CA ARG A 237 -25.47 -5.07 5.05
C ARG A 237 -23.96 -5.27 4.90
N TYR A 238 -23.21 -5.13 5.97
CA TYR A 238 -21.76 -5.28 5.98
C TYR A 238 -21.33 -6.23 7.10
N LEU A 239 -20.58 -7.26 6.72
CA LEU A 239 -19.98 -8.24 7.62
C LEU A 239 -18.49 -8.38 7.27
N GLU A 240 -17.61 -7.96 8.17
CA GLU A 240 -16.16 -8.09 8.01
C GLU A 240 -15.59 -9.04 9.06
N LEU A 241 -14.92 -10.08 8.60
CA LEU A 241 -14.38 -11.19 9.39
C LEU A 241 -12.92 -11.49 8.99
N SER A 242 -12.29 -10.67 8.15
CA SER A 242 -10.93 -10.87 7.68
C SER A 242 -9.95 -11.01 8.83
N GLY A 243 -9.01 -11.96 8.72
CA GLY A 243 -7.99 -12.24 9.72
C GLY A 243 -8.53 -12.87 11.01
N THR A 244 -9.79 -13.30 11.04
CA THR A 244 -10.33 -14.14 12.13
C THR A 244 -9.99 -15.62 11.91
N MET A 245 -10.18 -16.43 12.94
CA MET A 245 -9.90 -17.88 12.96
C MET A 245 -11.16 -18.73 12.76
N ILE A 246 -12.21 -18.16 12.17
CA ILE A 246 -13.49 -18.84 11.96
C ILE A 246 -13.33 -20.08 11.08
N ASP A 247 -13.99 -21.17 11.46
CA ASP A 247 -13.96 -22.45 10.76
C ASP A 247 -15.12 -22.60 9.75
N ALA A 248 -16.25 -21.96 10.02
CA ALA A 248 -17.44 -22.03 9.18
C ALA A 248 -18.25 -20.72 9.19
N ILE A 249 -18.97 -20.49 8.09
CA ILE A 249 -20.04 -19.49 8.00
C ILE A 249 -21.38 -20.24 8.09
N PRO A 250 -22.35 -19.78 8.92
CA PRO A 250 -23.63 -20.46 9.05
C PRO A 250 -24.38 -20.62 7.72
N ASP A 251 -24.98 -21.79 7.48
CA ASP A 251 -25.77 -22.06 6.26
C ASP A 251 -26.96 -21.10 6.09
N SER A 252 -27.47 -20.52 7.17
CA SER A 252 -28.54 -19.52 7.15
C SER A 252 -28.07 -18.13 6.68
N ILE A 253 -26.78 -17.92 6.37
CA ILE A 253 -26.28 -16.63 5.88
C ILE A 253 -27.06 -16.14 4.65
N GLY A 254 -27.47 -17.05 3.77
CA GLY A 254 -28.28 -16.75 2.59
C GLY A 254 -29.67 -16.15 2.88
N ASP A 255 -30.12 -16.13 4.14
CA ASP A 255 -31.37 -15.51 4.56
C ASP A 255 -31.20 -14.00 4.87
N LEU A 256 -29.97 -13.50 4.96
CA LEU A 256 -29.65 -12.07 5.14
C LEU A 256 -29.77 -11.30 3.82
N ARG A 257 -31.01 -11.12 3.34
CA ARG A 257 -31.33 -10.56 2.00
C ARG A 257 -30.81 -9.14 1.73
N TYR A 258 -30.38 -8.41 2.75
CA TYR A 258 -29.81 -7.06 2.63
C TYR A 258 -28.28 -7.03 2.65
N LEU A 259 -27.62 -8.18 2.82
CA LEU A 259 -26.17 -8.24 2.89
C LEU A 259 -25.55 -7.82 1.56
N GLN A 260 -24.63 -6.85 1.62
CA GLN A 260 -23.95 -6.20 0.49
C GLN A 260 -22.45 -6.50 0.50
N TYR A 261 -21.84 -6.68 1.67
CA TYR A 261 -20.41 -6.93 1.81
C TYR A 261 -20.14 -8.11 2.75
N ILE A 262 -19.28 -9.03 2.31
CA ILE A 262 -18.69 -10.09 3.11
C ILE A 262 -17.17 -10.08 2.93
N GLY A 263 -16.45 -9.75 4.01
CA GLY A 263 -14.99 -9.80 4.07
C GLY A 263 -14.49 -11.02 4.85
N LEU A 264 -13.66 -11.85 4.20
CA LEU A 264 -13.11 -13.11 4.73
C LEU A 264 -11.62 -13.24 4.35
N LEU A 265 -10.92 -12.12 4.14
CA LEU A 265 -9.52 -12.14 3.75
C LEU A 265 -8.69 -12.80 4.85
N ASN A 266 -7.78 -13.70 4.49
CA ASN A 266 -6.90 -14.39 5.43
C ASN A 266 -7.63 -15.16 6.56
N CYS A 267 -8.86 -15.64 6.33
CA CYS A 267 -9.53 -16.59 7.23
C CYS A 267 -8.96 -18.00 7.03
N ILE A 268 -7.80 -18.27 7.62
CA ILE A 268 -6.99 -19.48 7.33
C ILE A 268 -7.65 -20.80 7.75
N ASN A 269 -8.64 -20.78 8.63
CA ASN A 269 -9.38 -21.97 9.07
C ASN A 269 -10.69 -22.20 8.30
N LEU A 270 -11.07 -21.29 7.41
CA LEU A 270 -12.31 -21.40 6.66
C LEU A 270 -12.07 -22.24 5.39
N PHE A 271 -12.62 -23.45 5.35
CA PHE A 271 -12.38 -24.41 4.25
C PHE A 271 -13.48 -24.47 3.18
N SER A 272 -14.67 -23.94 3.47
CA SER A 272 -15.79 -23.92 2.55
C SER A 272 -16.67 -22.70 2.75
N LEU A 273 -17.36 -22.29 1.67
CA LEU A 273 -18.44 -21.32 1.74
C LEU A 273 -19.79 -22.06 1.74
N PRO A 274 -20.79 -21.60 2.51
CA PRO A 274 -22.10 -22.22 2.52
C PRO A 274 -22.76 -22.05 1.15
N GLY A 275 -23.37 -23.13 0.64
CA GLY A 275 -24.04 -23.11 -0.67
C GLY A 275 -25.17 -22.08 -0.75
N SER A 276 -25.71 -21.66 0.39
CA SER A 276 -26.74 -20.64 0.50
C SER A 276 -26.28 -19.22 0.14
N ILE A 277 -24.98 -18.95 0.06
CA ILE A 277 -24.42 -17.61 -0.24
C ILE A 277 -24.92 -17.08 -1.59
N VAL A 278 -25.23 -17.97 -2.55
CA VAL A 278 -25.75 -17.61 -3.87
C VAL A 278 -27.18 -17.04 -3.84
N ARG A 279 -27.84 -17.08 -2.68
CA ARG A 279 -29.16 -16.45 -2.44
C ARG A 279 -29.05 -14.96 -2.09
N LEU A 280 -27.83 -14.45 -1.85
CA LEU A 280 -27.58 -13.06 -1.47
C LEU A 280 -27.59 -12.13 -2.69
N HIS A 281 -28.74 -11.96 -3.34
CA HIS A 281 -28.85 -11.18 -4.59
C HIS A 281 -28.44 -9.70 -4.49
N ARG A 282 -28.28 -9.14 -3.28
CA ARG A 282 -27.79 -7.77 -3.04
C ARG A 282 -26.29 -7.70 -2.74
N LEU A 283 -25.59 -8.83 -2.71
CA LEU A 283 -24.16 -8.88 -2.46
C LEU A 283 -23.41 -8.14 -3.58
N ARG A 284 -22.55 -7.21 -3.16
CA ARG A 284 -21.71 -6.36 -4.01
C ARG A 284 -20.24 -6.69 -3.86
N ALA A 285 -19.81 -7.16 -2.69
CA ALA A 285 -18.43 -7.52 -2.45
C ALA A 285 -18.33 -8.86 -1.70
N LEU A 286 -17.52 -9.76 -2.23
CA LEU A 286 -17.14 -11.01 -1.59
C LEU A 286 -15.62 -11.17 -1.65
N HIS A 287 -14.97 -11.06 -0.49
CA HIS A 287 -13.51 -11.16 -0.42
C HIS A 287 -13.08 -12.40 0.33
N ILE A 288 -12.46 -13.36 -0.35
CA ILE A 288 -12.03 -14.64 0.24
C ILE A 288 -10.54 -14.93 0.03
N LYS A 289 -9.78 -13.98 -0.52
CA LYS A 289 -8.35 -14.17 -0.76
C LYS A 289 -7.60 -14.46 0.56
N GLY A 290 -6.77 -15.51 0.54
CA GLY A 290 -6.00 -15.97 1.69
C GLY A 290 -6.79 -16.81 2.70
N ALA A 291 -8.09 -17.06 2.46
CA ALA A 291 -8.81 -18.12 3.16
C ALA A 291 -8.43 -19.49 2.58
N SER A 292 -8.59 -20.55 3.38
CA SER A 292 -8.32 -21.93 2.97
C SER A 292 -9.49 -22.58 2.24
N VAL A 293 -10.35 -21.76 1.63
CA VAL A 293 -11.54 -22.22 0.90
C VAL A 293 -11.07 -23.10 -0.25
N ASN A 294 -11.61 -24.31 -0.34
CA ASN A 294 -11.24 -25.27 -1.38
C ASN A 294 -12.20 -25.23 -2.58
N ASP A 295 -13.46 -24.83 -2.33
CA ASP A 295 -14.54 -24.85 -3.31
C ASP A 295 -15.37 -23.56 -3.31
N ILE A 296 -15.77 -23.14 -4.52
CA ILE A 296 -16.71 -22.04 -4.73
C ILE A 296 -18.11 -22.62 -4.98
N PRO A 297 -19.16 -22.12 -4.31
CA PRO A 297 -20.53 -22.57 -4.55
C PRO A 297 -20.97 -22.41 -6.02
N ARG A 298 -21.62 -23.42 -6.58
CA ARG A 298 -22.21 -23.33 -7.93
C ARG A 298 -23.34 -22.30 -7.97
N GLY A 299 -23.42 -21.53 -9.05
CA GLY A 299 -24.41 -20.46 -9.21
C GLY A 299 -23.98 -19.12 -8.63
N ILE A 300 -22.69 -18.88 -8.37
CA ILE A 300 -22.16 -17.54 -8.08
C ILE A 300 -22.52 -16.55 -9.19
N GLY A 301 -22.66 -16.99 -10.45
CA GLY A 301 -23.12 -16.15 -11.56
C GLY A 301 -24.53 -15.56 -11.38
N ARG A 302 -25.30 -16.02 -10.39
CA ARG A 302 -26.61 -15.42 -10.00
C ARG A 302 -26.47 -14.13 -9.21
N LEU A 303 -25.29 -13.84 -8.68
CA LEU A 303 -24.99 -12.63 -7.89
C LEU A 303 -24.69 -11.44 -8.81
N GLN A 304 -25.64 -11.05 -9.67
CA GLN A 304 -25.41 -10.07 -10.74
C GLN A 304 -25.04 -8.64 -10.25
N ASN A 305 -25.24 -8.35 -8.97
CA ASN A 305 -24.85 -7.09 -8.33
C ASN A 305 -23.41 -7.09 -7.79
N LEU A 306 -22.67 -8.18 -7.97
CA LEU A 306 -21.30 -8.32 -7.49
C LEU A 306 -20.35 -7.40 -8.28
N VAL A 307 -19.67 -6.52 -7.55
CA VAL A 307 -18.72 -5.53 -8.03
C VAL A 307 -17.29 -5.95 -7.66
N GLU A 308 -17.09 -6.52 -6.48
CA GLU A 308 -15.77 -6.93 -6.00
C GLU A 308 -15.77 -8.42 -5.65
N LEU A 309 -14.81 -9.16 -6.21
CA LEU A 309 -14.65 -10.59 -5.97
C LEU A 309 -13.16 -10.93 -5.88
N THR A 310 -12.68 -11.31 -4.69
CA THR A 310 -11.27 -11.69 -4.50
C THR A 310 -11.10 -13.13 -4.07
N GLY A 311 -10.06 -13.81 -4.57
CA GLY A 311 -9.76 -15.20 -4.22
C GLY A 311 -10.68 -16.21 -4.93
N PHE A 312 -11.26 -15.85 -6.07
CA PHE A 312 -12.15 -16.73 -6.81
C PHE A 312 -11.37 -17.89 -7.41
N LEU A 313 -11.68 -19.10 -6.95
CA LEU A 313 -10.94 -20.30 -7.31
C LEU A 313 -11.38 -20.82 -8.68
N THR A 314 -10.40 -21.15 -9.51
CA THR A 314 -10.63 -21.91 -10.74
C THR A 314 -10.86 -23.37 -10.41
N GLN A 315 -11.99 -23.90 -10.83
CA GLN A 315 -12.41 -25.28 -10.55
C GLN A 315 -13.02 -25.93 -11.77
N ASN A 316 -12.78 -27.21 -11.93
CA ASN A 316 -13.31 -28.02 -13.02
C ASN A 316 -13.96 -29.27 -12.44
N ASP A 317 -15.22 -29.49 -12.81
CA ASP A 317 -15.91 -30.77 -12.61
C ASP A 317 -16.23 -31.36 -13.99
N ALA A 318 -15.35 -32.24 -14.45
CA ALA A 318 -15.49 -32.91 -15.74
C ALA A 318 -16.72 -33.83 -15.80
N ALA A 319 -17.15 -34.41 -14.67
CA ALA A 319 -18.30 -35.29 -14.63
C ALA A 319 -19.61 -34.50 -14.77
N ALA A 320 -19.67 -33.29 -14.18
CA ALA A 320 -20.80 -32.38 -14.33
C ALA A 320 -20.71 -31.47 -15.56
N GLY A 321 -19.58 -31.46 -16.26
CA GLY A 321 -19.32 -30.55 -17.38
C GLY A 321 -19.30 -29.07 -16.97
N TRP A 322 -18.97 -28.78 -15.71
CA TRP A 322 -19.03 -27.44 -15.12
C TRP A 322 -17.63 -26.89 -14.83
N ASN A 323 -17.46 -25.59 -15.01
CA ASN A 323 -16.25 -24.87 -14.62
C ASN A 323 -16.63 -23.59 -13.84
N SER A 324 -15.81 -23.16 -12.89
CA SER A 324 -16.13 -21.96 -12.14
C SER A 324 -16.00 -20.66 -12.97
N LEU A 325 -15.11 -20.62 -13.98
CA LEU A 325 -14.89 -19.42 -14.80
C LEU A 325 -16.08 -19.05 -15.69
N GLU A 326 -16.89 -20.01 -16.15
CA GLU A 326 -18.10 -19.69 -16.92
C GLU A 326 -19.15 -18.91 -16.10
N GLU A 327 -19.16 -19.05 -14.77
CA GLU A 327 -20.02 -18.27 -13.88
C GLU A 327 -19.66 -16.77 -13.93
N LEU A 328 -18.39 -16.43 -14.19
CA LEU A 328 -17.93 -15.04 -14.29
C LEU A 328 -18.53 -14.32 -15.50
N GLY A 329 -18.89 -15.05 -16.56
CA GLY A 329 -19.57 -14.48 -17.73
C GLY A 329 -20.94 -13.86 -17.38
N HIS A 330 -21.53 -14.28 -16.25
CA HIS A 330 -22.83 -13.78 -15.77
C HIS A 330 -22.72 -12.62 -14.75
N LEU A 331 -21.51 -12.09 -14.51
CA LEU A 331 -21.25 -11.03 -13.54
C LEU A 331 -20.80 -9.72 -14.23
N PRO A 332 -21.73 -8.90 -14.75
CA PRO A 332 -21.39 -7.76 -15.60
C PRO A 332 -20.83 -6.54 -14.84
N GLN A 333 -21.07 -6.45 -13.53
CA GLN A 333 -20.73 -5.28 -12.70
C GLN A 333 -19.33 -5.33 -12.07
N LEU A 334 -18.56 -6.41 -12.30
CA LEU A 334 -17.25 -6.59 -11.67
C LEU A 334 -16.29 -5.44 -12.01
N SER A 335 -15.80 -4.78 -10.97
CA SER A 335 -14.75 -3.75 -11.03
C SER A 335 -13.42 -4.21 -10.47
N LEU A 336 -13.45 -5.20 -9.56
CA LEU A 336 -12.27 -5.80 -8.93
C LEU A 336 -12.43 -7.32 -8.93
N LEU A 337 -11.49 -8.03 -9.58
CA LEU A 337 -11.50 -9.48 -9.72
C LEU A 337 -10.12 -10.07 -9.47
N TYR A 338 -9.98 -10.91 -8.44
CA TYR A 338 -8.78 -11.73 -8.22
C TYR A 338 -9.12 -13.21 -8.43
N LEU A 339 -8.53 -13.80 -9.47
CA LEU A 339 -8.64 -15.22 -9.81
C LEU A 339 -7.45 -15.98 -9.22
N SER A 340 -7.72 -17.16 -8.69
CA SER A 340 -6.70 -18.04 -8.11
C SER A 340 -6.78 -19.45 -8.70
N ASN A 341 -5.67 -20.18 -8.60
CA ASN A 341 -5.48 -21.55 -9.10
C ASN A 341 -5.73 -21.69 -10.61
N LEU A 342 -5.33 -20.70 -11.42
CA LEU A 342 -5.57 -20.71 -12.86
C LEU A 342 -4.99 -21.93 -13.59
N GLU A 343 -3.98 -22.60 -13.03
CA GLU A 343 -3.48 -23.89 -13.53
C GLU A 343 -4.55 -24.98 -13.61
N LYS A 344 -5.62 -24.86 -12.82
CA LYS A 344 -6.75 -25.80 -12.83
C LYS A 344 -7.68 -25.60 -14.02
N ALA A 345 -7.55 -24.54 -14.83
CA ALA A 345 -8.40 -24.33 -16.02
C ALA A 345 -8.14 -25.36 -17.14
N HIS A 346 -6.92 -25.91 -17.21
CA HIS A 346 -6.41 -26.89 -18.18
C HIS A 346 -6.38 -26.48 -19.66
N THR A 347 -7.25 -25.57 -20.13
CA THR A 347 -7.28 -25.09 -21.52
C THR A 347 -7.70 -23.62 -21.62
N GLY A 348 -7.21 -22.92 -22.64
CA GLY A 348 -7.63 -21.56 -22.97
C GLY A 348 -9.11 -21.44 -23.29
N SER A 349 -9.72 -22.46 -23.90
CA SER A 349 -11.15 -22.48 -24.22
C SER A 349 -12.06 -22.33 -22.99
N VAL A 350 -11.61 -22.87 -21.84
CA VAL A 350 -12.30 -22.74 -20.56
C VAL A 350 -12.09 -21.34 -19.99
N ALA A 351 -10.86 -20.83 -20.04
CA ALA A 351 -10.53 -19.47 -19.60
C ALA A 351 -11.32 -18.40 -20.37
N LYS A 352 -11.50 -18.60 -21.68
CA LYS A 352 -12.28 -17.71 -22.55
C LYS A 352 -13.72 -17.50 -22.07
N LYS A 353 -14.33 -18.51 -21.44
CA LYS A 353 -15.70 -18.41 -20.90
C LYS A 353 -15.82 -17.39 -19.75
N ALA A 354 -14.70 -17.00 -19.13
CA ALA A 354 -14.70 -15.93 -18.13
C ALA A 354 -15.15 -14.58 -18.70
N ASP A 355 -15.02 -14.38 -20.02
CA ASP A 355 -15.36 -13.14 -20.73
C ASP A 355 -14.87 -11.89 -19.97
N LEU A 356 -13.55 -11.80 -19.76
CA LEU A 356 -12.94 -10.65 -19.09
C LEU A 356 -13.04 -9.38 -19.95
N GLN A 357 -12.89 -9.53 -21.27
CA GLN A 357 -12.98 -8.43 -22.23
C GLN A 357 -14.36 -7.76 -22.24
N GLY A 358 -15.44 -8.52 -22.02
CA GLY A 358 -16.80 -7.98 -21.92
C GLY A 358 -17.06 -7.14 -20.66
N LYS A 359 -16.17 -7.15 -19.65
CA LYS A 359 -16.40 -6.50 -18.35
C LYS A 359 -16.05 -5.02 -18.36
N ARG A 360 -17.04 -4.19 -18.67
CA ARG A 360 -16.91 -2.74 -18.88
C ARG A 360 -16.53 -1.93 -17.64
N HIS A 361 -16.63 -2.51 -16.45
CA HIS A 361 -16.31 -1.84 -15.18
C HIS A 361 -15.01 -2.34 -14.55
N LEU A 362 -14.35 -3.36 -15.12
CA LEU A 362 -13.21 -4.03 -14.51
C LEU A 362 -11.96 -3.14 -14.55
N ARG A 363 -11.55 -2.65 -13.38
CA ARG A 363 -10.39 -1.77 -13.17
C ARG A 363 -9.22 -2.48 -12.50
N TYR A 364 -9.49 -3.48 -11.67
CA TYR A 364 -8.47 -4.24 -10.94
C TYR A 364 -8.56 -5.72 -11.29
N LEU A 365 -7.50 -6.27 -11.86
CA LEU A 365 -7.41 -7.68 -12.23
C LEU A 365 -6.16 -8.30 -11.61
N SER A 366 -6.35 -9.40 -10.89
CA SER A 366 -5.25 -10.26 -10.45
C SER A 366 -5.48 -11.67 -10.98
N LEU A 367 -4.46 -12.21 -11.65
CA LEU A 367 -4.42 -13.57 -12.18
C LEU A 367 -3.34 -14.34 -11.43
N GLU A 368 -3.77 -15.30 -10.61
CA GLU A 368 -2.87 -16.02 -9.70
C GLU A 368 -2.87 -17.52 -10.00
N CYS A 369 -1.67 -18.06 -10.18
CA CYS A 369 -1.39 -19.49 -10.05
C CYS A 369 -0.80 -19.75 -8.65
N THR A 370 -0.84 -21.00 -8.20
CA THR A 370 -0.19 -21.38 -6.94
C THR A 370 1.31 -20.97 -6.94
N PRO A 371 1.75 -20.08 -6.02
CA PRO A 371 3.14 -19.65 -5.96
C PRO A 371 4.10 -20.80 -5.66
N ARG A 372 5.20 -20.88 -6.41
CA ARG A 372 6.18 -21.98 -6.29
C ARG A 372 7.33 -21.67 -5.34
N ALA A 373 7.46 -20.40 -4.94
CA ALA A 373 8.57 -19.87 -4.16
C ALA A 373 8.32 -19.87 -2.64
N ALA A 374 7.22 -20.47 -2.17
CA ALA A 374 6.84 -20.52 -0.76
C ALA A 374 7.70 -21.56 0.01
N GLY A 375 8.97 -21.23 0.19
CA GLY A 375 9.96 -22.04 0.92
C GLY A 375 11.26 -22.05 0.15
N GLY A 376 12.32 -21.44 0.71
CA GLY A 376 13.63 -21.21 0.07
C GLY A 376 14.46 -22.46 -0.26
N ASN A 377 13.82 -23.55 -0.64
CA ASN A 377 14.44 -24.75 -1.16
C ASN A 377 14.27 -24.77 -2.69
N GLN A 378 15.31 -25.24 -3.37
CA GLN A 378 15.44 -25.33 -4.82
C GLN A 378 14.13 -25.73 -5.51
N ILE A 379 13.75 -24.93 -6.51
CA ILE A 379 12.65 -25.21 -7.43
C ILE A 379 12.91 -26.57 -8.07
N LYS A 380 12.25 -27.63 -7.59
CA LYS A 380 12.12 -28.84 -8.40
C LYS A 380 11.10 -28.50 -9.47
N ASP A 381 11.55 -28.43 -10.73
CA ASP A 381 10.68 -28.30 -11.89
C ASP A 381 9.84 -29.57 -12.03
N ASN A 382 8.74 -29.61 -11.27
CA ASN A 382 7.83 -30.75 -11.28
C ASN A 382 6.86 -30.69 -12.46
N ASN A 383 6.91 -29.63 -13.28
CA ASN A 383 5.94 -29.42 -14.34
C ASN A 383 6.45 -29.84 -15.70
N THR A 384 5.57 -30.52 -16.42
CA THR A 384 5.87 -30.95 -17.78
C THR A 384 5.88 -29.76 -18.73
N GLN A 385 6.61 -29.87 -19.83
CA GLN A 385 6.56 -28.90 -20.94
C GLN A 385 5.13 -28.69 -21.47
N GLN A 386 4.27 -29.70 -21.34
CA GLN A 386 2.86 -29.61 -21.70
C GLN A 386 2.09 -28.66 -20.77
N GLU A 387 2.27 -28.77 -19.45
CA GLU A 387 1.60 -27.89 -18.48
C GLU A 387 2.04 -26.42 -18.65
N LYS A 388 3.31 -26.19 -18.97
CA LYS A 388 3.82 -24.84 -19.27
C LYS A 388 3.12 -24.22 -20.50
N ARG A 389 2.92 -25.01 -21.56
CA ARG A 389 2.16 -24.56 -22.74
C ARG A 389 0.68 -24.37 -22.46
N GLN A 390 0.09 -25.21 -21.61
CA GLN A 390 -1.32 -25.08 -21.22
C GLN A 390 -1.57 -23.80 -20.44
N ILE A 391 -0.68 -23.43 -19.50
CA ILE A 391 -0.86 -22.19 -18.75
C ILE A 391 -0.66 -20.95 -19.61
N GLU A 392 0.23 -21.00 -20.61
CA GLU A 392 0.37 -19.96 -21.64
C GLU A 392 -0.95 -19.77 -22.40
N ASP A 393 -1.57 -20.87 -22.87
CA ASP A 393 -2.86 -20.86 -23.57
C ASP A 393 -4.00 -20.30 -22.70
N VAL A 394 -4.03 -20.66 -21.40
CA VAL A 394 -5.00 -20.12 -20.44
C VAL A 394 -4.85 -18.61 -20.28
N PHE A 395 -3.62 -18.11 -20.09
CA PHE A 395 -3.37 -16.68 -19.89
C PHE A 395 -3.58 -15.86 -21.17
N ASP A 396 -3.32 -16.43 -22.34
CA ASP A 396 -3.57 -15.81 -23.64
C ASP A 396 -5.07 -15.53 -23.87
N GLU A 397 -5.97 -16.39 -23.37
CA GLU A 397 -7.43 -16.22 -23.51
C GLU A 397 -8.06 -15.34 -22.40
N LEU A 398 -7.32 -15.02 -21.33
CA LEU A 398 -7.76 -14.12 -20.25
C LEU A 398 -7.47 -12.65 -20.58
N CYS A 399 -7.92 -12.20 -21.76
CA CYS A 399 -7.71 -10.83 -22.24
C CYS A 399 -8.45 -9.80 -21.38
N PRO A 400 -7.75 -8.81 -20.80
CA PRO A 400 -8.39 -7.78 -20.00
C PRO A 400 -9.17 -6.76 -20.86
N PRO A 401 -10.15 -6.05 -20.27
CA PRO A 401 -10.85 -4.97 -20.95
C PRO A 401 -10.02 -3.68 -20.99
N VAL A 402 -10.37 -2.78 -21.91
CA VAL A 402 -9.68 -1.49 -22.14
C VAL A 402 -9.67 -0.59 -20.90
N CYS A 403 -10.69 -0.68 -20.05
CA CYS A 403 -10.84 0.13 -18.83
C CYS A 403 -9.96 -0.31 -17.65
N LEU A 404 -9.11 -1.33 -17.83
CA LEU A 404 -8.26 -1.85 -16.77
C LEU A 404 -7.23 -0.81 -16.32
N GLU A 405 -7.11 -0.60 -15.00
CA GLU A 405 -6.17 0.34 -14.39
C GLU A 405 -5.01 -0.37 -13.68
N ASN A 406 -5.25 -1.57 -13.12
CA ASN A 406 -4.30 -2.33 -12.33
C ASN A 406 -4.30 -3.80 -12.74
N LEU A 407 -3.11 -4.31 -13.08
CA LEU A 407 -2.87 -5.70 -13.42
C LEU A 407 -1.84 -6.32 -12.47
N SER A 408 -2.16 -7.50 -11.94
CA SER A 408 -1.21 -8.33 -11.21
C SER A 408 -1.22 -9.75 -11.74
N LEU A 409 -0.04 -10.26 -12.13
CA LEU A 409 0.16 -11.67 -12.49
C LEU A 409 1.05 -12.31 -11.41
N ILE A 410 0.59 -13.40 -10.80
CA ILE A 410 1.30 -14.05 -9.69
C ILE A 410 1.47 -15.54 -9.99
N GLY A 411 2.67 -16.07 -9.80
CA GLY A 411 2.96 -17.50 -9.89
C GLY A 411 2.95 -18.05 -11.32
N PHE A 412 2.98 -17.18 -12.34
CA PHE A 412 3.00 -17.61 -13.74
C PHE A 412 4.24 -18.45 -14.04
N PHE A 413 4.02 -19.64 -14.62
CA PHE A 413 5.08 -20.64 -14.84
C PHE A 413 5.26 -21.05 -16.31
N GLY A 414 4.64 -20.32 -17.24
CA GLY A 414 4.99 -20.43 -18.66
C GLY A 414 6.34 -19.77 -18.98
N HIS A 415 6.86 -20.04 -20.16
CA HIS A 415 8.08 -19.41 -20.68
C HIS A 415 7.81 -18.01 -21.25
N LYS A 416 6.60 -17.78 -21.78
CA LYS A 416 6.21 -16.51 -22.42
C LYS A 416 5.00 -15.90 -21.73
N LEU A 417 5.11 -14.64 -21.34
CA LEU A 417 3.98 -13.87 -20.83
C LEU A 417 2.91 -13.66 -21.93
N PRO A 418 1.64 -13.46 -21.57
CA PRO A 418 0.53 -13.44 -22.51
C PRO A 418 0.71 -12.45 -23.66
N LYS A 419 0.27 -12.86 -24.87
CA LYS A 419 0.47 -12.10 -26.12
C LYS A 419 -0.15 -10.72 -26.07
N TRP A 420 -1.32 -10.59 -25.45
CA TRP A 420 -2.03 -9.32 -25.33
C TRP A 420 -1.27 -8.25 -24.53
N MET A 421 -0.26 -8.63 -23.73
CA MET A 421 0.63 -7.68 -23.05
C MET A 421 1.68 -7.07 -23.99
N SER A 422 2.03 -7.77 -25.07
CA SER A 422 3.06 -7.37 -26.03
C SER A 422 2.47 -6.84 -27.33
N SER A 423 1.22 -7.19 -27.66
CA SER A 423 0.53 -6.72 -28.85
C SER A 423 0.08 -5.28 -28.66
N GLY A 424 0.57 -4.36 -29.50
CA GLY A 424 -0.02 -3.02 -29.62
C GLY A 424 -1.45 -3.01 -30.17
N GLU A 425 -2.04 -4.19 -30.43
CA GLU A 425 -3.41 -4.39 -30.87
C GLU A 425 -4.45 -4.06 -29.77
N MET A 426 -4.06 -4.17 -28.50
CA MET A 426 -4.94 -3.87 -27.36
C MET A 426 -4.66 -2.45 -26.82
N ASP A 427 -5.65 -1.57 -26.92
CA ASP A 427 -5.58 -0.19 -26.41
C ASP A 427 -5.76 -0.16 -24.87
N LEU A 428 -4.77 -0.62 -24.10
CA LEU A 428 -4.77 -0.56 -22.63
C LEU A 428 -4.40 0.83 -22.08
N LYS A 429 -5.03 1.88 -22.64
CA LYS A 429 -4.71 3.30 -22.33
C LYS A 429 -4.95 3.72 -20.90
N TYR A 430 -5.72 2.98 -20.11
CA TYR A 430 -6.00 3.30 -18.70
C TYR A 430 -5.10 2.54 -17.72
N LEU A 431 -4.26 1.60 -18.21
CA LEU A 431 -3.42 0.77 -17.36
C LEU A 431 -2.31 1.61 -16.73
N ARG A 432 -2.35 1.73 -15.40
CA ARG A 432 -1.44 2.54 -14.58
C ARG A 432 -0.40 1.67 -13.86
N SER A 433 -0.83 0.52 -13.36
CA SER A 433 0.00 -0.34 -12.52
C SER A 433 0.08 -1.77 -13.05
N ILE A 434 1.31 -2.27 -13.21
CA ILE A 434 1.59 -3.67 -13.50
C ILE A 434 2.48 -4.25 -12.40
N LYS A 435 2.08 -5.41 -11.88
CA LYS A 435 2.88 -6.23 -10.95
C LYS A 435 3.03 -7.64 -11.50
N LEU A 436 4.27 -8.06 -11.73
CA LEU A 436 4.62 -9.42 -12.13
C LEU A 436 5.36 -10.07 -10.97
N GLU A 437 4.76 -11.08 -10.33
CA GLU A 437 5.34 -11.77 -9.18
C GLU A 437 5.48 -13.27 -9.46
N ASP A 438 6.62 -13.86 -9.06
CA ASP A 438 6.91 -15.29 -9.18
C ASP A 438 6.88 -15.84 -10.63
N CYS A 439 7.33 -15.03 -11.61
CA CYS A 439 7.47 -15.41 -13.02
C CYS A 439 8.69 -16.31 -13.25
N THR A 440 8.65 -17.51 -12.69
CA THR A 440 9.84 -18.34 -12.41
C THR A 440 10.62 -18.73 -13.67
N TYR A 441 9.92 -19.17 -14.73
CA TYR A 441 10.53 -19.67 -15.97
C TYR A 441 10.48 -18.67 -17.13
N CYS A 442 10.04 -17.44 -16.84
CA CYS A 442 9.92 -16.40 -17.85
C CYS A 442 11.33 -15.93 -18.25
N GLU A 443 11.68 -16.12 -19.53
CA GLU A 443 13.03 -15.81 -20.03
C GLU A 443 13.13 -14.37 -20.55
N GLN A 444 11.99 -13.76 -20.93
CA GLN A 444 11.91 -12.44 -21.54
C GLN A 444 10.70 -11.66 -21.01
N LEU A 445 10.87 -10.35 -20.84
CA LEU A 445 9.78 -9.44 -20.49
C LEU A 445 8.99 -9.01 -21.75
N PRO A 446 7.67 -8.77 -21.64
CA PRO A 446 6.86 -8.26 -22.73
C PRO A 446 7.25 -6.81 -23.08
N ALA A 447 6.90 -6.40 -24.30
CA ALA A 447 7.12 -5.04 -24.78
C ALA A 447 6.09 -4.08 -24.16
N LEU A 448 6.42 -3.46 -23.02
CA LEU A 448 5.48 -2.63 -22.25
C LEU A 448 5.59 -1.12 -22.54
N GLY A 449 6.57 -0.68 -23.33
CA GLY A 449 6.83 0.75 -23.54
C GLY A 449 5.69 1.50 -24.23
N HIS A 450 4.82 0.81 -24.96
CA HIS A 450 3.64 1.41 -25.61
C HIS A 450 2.54 1.84 -24.61
N LEU A 451 2.62 1.44 -23.34
CA LEU A 451 1.60 1.74 -22.33
C LEU A 451 1.70 3.19 -21.83
N LEU A 452 0.84 4.05 -22.37
CA LEU A 452 0.93 5.51 -22.19
C LEU A 452 0.53 6.01 -20.78
N SER A 453 -0.27 5.24 -20.04
CA SER A 453 -0.70 5.61 -18.68
C SER A 453 0.05 4.90 -17.56
N LEU A 454 0.98 4.00 -17.90
CA LEU A 454 1.71 3.22 -16.92
C LEU A 454 2.62 4.13 -16.10
N ASP A 455 2.37 4.20 -14.80
CA ASP A 455 3.12 5.01 -13.83
C ASP A 455 3.82 4.16 -12.76
N PHE A 456 3.44 2.89 -12.62
CA PHE A 456 4.08 1.92 -11.73
C PHE A 456 4.29 0.56 -12.39
N LEU A 457 5.53 0.07 -12.37
CA LEU A 457 5.89 -1.27 -12.79
C LEU A 457 6.77 -1.96 -11.74
N LEU A 458 6.34 -3.13 -11.28
CA LEU A 458 7.12 -3.98 -10.38
C LEU A 458 7.24 -5.38 -10.95
N ILE A 459 8.48 -5.86 -11.08
CA ILE A 459 8.79 -7.24 -11.44
C ILE A 459 9.54 -7.85 -10.27
N LYS A 460 8.97 -8.91 -9.70
CA LYS A 460 9.46 -9.56 -8.49
C LYS A 460 9.58 -11.06 -8.71
N HIS A 461 10.73 -11.61 -8.34
CA HIS A 461 11.05 -13.02 -8.45
C HIS A 461 10.88 -13.56 -9.88
N ALA A 462 11.85 -13.25 -10.73
CA ALA A 462 11.93 -13.71 -12.11
C ALA A 462 13.37 -14.19 -12.42
N PRO A 463 13.80 -15.31 -11.84
CA PRO A 463 15.19 -15.75 -11.84
C PRO A 463 15.72 -16.17 -13.21
N SER A 464 14.85 -16.57 -14.15
CA SER A 464 15.23 -16.95 -15.52
C SER A 464 15.56 -15.76 -16.44
N ILE A 465 15.28 -14.53 -16.01
CA ILE A 465 15.63 -13.33 -16.80
C ILE A 465 17.12 -13.07 -16.67
N MET A 466 17.86 -13.26 -17.75
CA MET A 466 19.31 -13.03 -17.80
C MET A 466 19.67 -11.64 -18.33
N ARG A 467 18.85 -11.11 -19.24
CA ARG A 467 19.09 -9.83 -19.94
C ARG A 467 17.78 -9.09 -20.13
N ILE A 468 17.81 -7.77 -19.97
CA ILE A 468 16.74 -6.86 -20.33
C ILE A 468 17.26 -5.93 -21.44
N GLY A 469 16.66 -5.96 -22.63
CA GLY A 469 17.06 -5.12 -23.75
C GLY A 469 15.91 -4.37 -24.42
N HIS A 470 16.10 -4.03 -25.70
CA HIS A 470 15.13 -3.25 -26.50
C HIS A 470 13.73 -3.89 -26.55
N GLU A 471 13.64 -5.22 -26.43
CA GLU A 471 12.38 -5.98 -26.43
C GLU A 471 11.42 -5.57 -25.30
N PHE A 472 11.94 -5.01 -24.20
CA PHE A 472 11.14 -4.52 -23.09
C PHE A 472 10.41 -3.21 -23.44
N PHE A 473 10.98 -2.41 -24.33
CA PHE A 473 10.45 -1.12 -24.73
C PHE A 473 9.48 -1.23 -25.89
N CYS A 474 9.83 -1.98 -26.93
CA CYS A 474 9.03 -2.12 -28.14
C CYS A 474 9.18 -3.50 -28.76
N SER A 475 8.12 -3.98 -29.42
CA SER A 475 8.18 -5.21 -30.20
C SER A 475 9.13 -5.03 -31.39
N SER A 476 9.88 -6.06 -31.76
CA SER A 476 10.86 -6.05 -32.87
C SER A 476 10.31 -5.63 -34.23
N ASN A 477 8.97 -5.59 -34.40
CA ASN A 477 8.30 -5.21 -35.64
C ASN A 477 8.01 -3.70 -35.75
N ALA A 478 8.27 -2.90 -34.71
CA ALA A 478 7.97 -1.48 -34.68
C ALA A 478 9.14 -0.65 -35.19
N THR A 479 9.21 -0.43 -36.50
CA THR A 479 10.14 0.53 -37.08
C THR A 479 9.53 1.94 -36.97
N GLN A 480 10.21 2.86 -36.25
CA GLN A 480 9.83 4.27 -36.02
C GLN A 480 8.81 4.56 -34.89
N ILE A 481 9.12 4.19 -33.63
CA ILE A 481 8.44 4.79 -32.47
C ILE A 481 9.32 5.93 -31.93
N ASP A 482 8.74 7.13 -31.76
CA ASP A 482 9.40 8.22 -31.02
C ASP A 482 9.70 7.73 -29.60
N PRO A 483 10.98 7.67 -29.17
CA PRO A 483 11.32 7.14 -27.86
C PRO A 483 10.67 7.91 -26.70
N ARG A 484 10.24 9.17 -26.89
CA ARG A 484 9.45 9.92 -25.89
C ARG A 484 8.09 9.32 -25.60
N MET A 485 7.57 8.51 -26.52
CA MET A 485 6.31 7.80 -26.36
C MET A 485 6.48 6.46 -25.65
N LEU A 486 7.71 6.07 -25.30
CA LEU A 486 7.99 4.87 -24.54
C LEU A 486 7.93 5.17 -23.05
N PHE A 487 6.94 4.59 -22.36
CA PHE A 487 6.69 4.79 -20.93
C PHE A 487 6.58 6.28 -20.53
N PRO A 488 5.72 7.08 -21.18
CA PRO A 488 5.70 8.53 -21.00
C PRO A 488 5.29 8.97 -19.59
N ARG A 489 4.63 8.11 -18.81
CA ARG A 489 4.18 8.40 -17.44
C ARG A 489 4.84 7.55 -16.36
N LEU A 490 5.80 6.69 -16.71
CA LEU A 490 6.39 5.76 -15.73
C LEU A 490 7.17 6.53 -14.67
N GLU A 491 6.69 6.49 -13.43
CA GLU A 491 7.29 7.19 -12.29
C GLU A 491 8.10 6.25 -11.40
N LYS A 492 7.63 5.02 -11.20
CA LYS A 492 8.26 4.04 -10.31
C LYS A 492 8.51 2.72 -11.02
N LEU A 493 9.78 2.30 -11.04
CA LEU A 493 10.21 1.02 -11.63
C LEU A 493 10.95 0.19 -10.58
N GLY A 494 10.51 -1.05 -10.39
CA GLY A 494 11.11 -1.98 -9.43
C GLY A 494 11.45 -3.32 -10.07
N PHE A 495 12.69 -3.77 -9.85
CA PHE A 495 13.16 -5.13 -10.12
C PHE A 495 13.63 -5.74 -8.80
N ASP A 496 12.99 -6.82 -8.35
CA ASP A 496 13.31 -7.50 -7.10
C ASP A 496 13.49 -9.01 -7.33
N ARG A 497 14.59 -9.61 -6.87
CA ARG A 497 14.90 -11.05 -7.06
C ARG A 497 14.90 -11.47 -8.54
N LEU A 498 15.69 -10.77 -9.34
CA LEU A 498 16.04 -11.20 -10.70
C LEU A 498 17.44 -11.84 -10.62
N ASP A 499 17.52 -13.02 -10.00
CA ASP A 499 18.80 -13.64 -9.60
C ASP A 499 19.70 -14.01 -10.79
N GLY A 500 19.14 -14.19 -11.98
CA GLY A 500 19.88 -14.42 -13.23
C GLY A 500 20.29 -13.15 -13.97
N TRP A 501 19.76 -11.98 -13.60
CA TRP A 501 19.89 -10.78 -14.42
C TRP A 501 21.30 -10.18 -14.35
N GLU A 502 22.02 -10.23 -15.47
CA GLU A 502 23.40 -9.75 -15.59
C GLU A 502 23.53 -8.48 -16.43
N GLU A 503 22.68 -8.33 -17.44
CA GLU A 503 22.82 -7.31 -18.47
C GLU A 503 21.54 -6.48 -18.64
N TRP A 504 21.70 -5.16 -18.65
CA TRP A 504 20.65 -4.22 -19.00
C TRP A 504 21.13 -3.37 -20.17
N ILE A 505 20.52 -3.56 -21.34
CA ILE A 505 20.89 -2.90 -22.60
C ILE A 505 19.89 -1.77 -22.88
N TRP A 506 20.40 -0.56 -23.10
CA TRP A 506 19.64 0.61 -23.50
C TRP A 506 20.48 1.43 -24.48
N ASP A 507 20.19 1.23 -25.77
CA ASP A 507 20.96 1.84 -26.86
C ASP A 507 20.65 3.33 -27.04
N LYS A 508 21.52 4.03 -27.77
CA LYS A 508 21.40 5.47 -28.04
C LYS A 508 20.07 5.88 -28.67
N GLU A 509 19.49 5.01 -29.47
CA GLU A 509 18.20 5.25 -30.14
C GLU A 509 17.03 5.35 -29.15
N LEU A 510 17.19 4.83 -27.94
CA LEU A 510 16.19 4.88 -26.88
C LEU A 510 16.47 6.01 -25.86
N GLU A 511 17.42 6.92 -26.12
CA GLU A 511 17.80 8.07 -25.28
C GLU A 511 16.67 9.08 -24.99
N GLN A 512 15.39 8.77 -25.26
CA GLN A 512 14.25 9.59 -24.81
C GLN A 512 13.14 8.78 -24.10
N ALA A 513 13.36 7.49 -23.80
CA ALA A 513 12.41 6.63 -23.10
C ALA A 513 12.32 6.91 -21.59
N MET A 514 11.17 6.62 -20.98
CA MET A 514 10.89 6.81 -19.54
C MET A 514 11.18 8.25 -19.02
N PRO A 515 10.61 9.30 -19.66
CA PRO A 515 10.96 10.70 -19.35
C PRO A 515 10.60 11.18 -17.94
N ASN A 516 9.72 10.47 -17.22
CA ASN A 516 9.19 10.86 -15.91
C ASN A 516 9.60 9.92 -14.76
N ILE A 517 10.57 9.02 -14.99
CA ILE A 517 11.03 8.08 -13.96
C ILE A 517 11.56 8.86 -12.74
N PHE A 518 10.98 8.61 -11.57
CA PHE A 518 11.28 9.31 -10.32
C PHE A 518 12.02 8.42 -9.32
N SER A 519 11.62 7.16 -9.23
CA SER A 519 12.19 6.17 -8.30
C SER A 519 12.52 4.86 -9.03
N LEU A 520 13.75 4.38 -8.85
CA LEU A 520 14.21 3.09 -9.35
C LEU A 520 14.68 2.22 -8.19
N LYS A 521 14.12 1.01 -8.11
CA LYS A 521 14.53 0.00 -7.12
C LYS A 521 15.07 -1.24 -7.83
N VAL A 522 16.29 -1.64 -7.47
CA VAL A 522 16.95 -2.86 -7.96
C VAL A 522 17.43 -3.67 -6.76
N THR A 523 16.85 -4.85 -6.56
CA THR A 523 17.16 -5.70 -5.41
C THR A 523 17.42 -7.15 -5.82
N LYS A 524 18.44 -7.78 -5.22
CA LYS A 524 18.82 -9.19 -5.44
C LYS A 524 19.00 -9.54 -6.92
N CYS A 525 20.12 -9.13 -7.50
CA CYS A 525 20.45 -9.37 -8.91
C CYS A 525 21.96 -9.50 -9.16
N LYS A 526 22.34 -9.90 -10.37
CA LYS A 526 23.73 -10.03 -10.83
C LYS A 526 24.14 -8.94 -11.81
N LEU A 527 23.43 -7.81 -11.81
CA LEU A 527 23.65 -6.70 -12.73
C LEU A 527 25.08 -6.17 -12.60
N LYS A 528 25.79 -6.05 -13.72
CA LYS A 528 27.20 -5.60 -13.76
C LYS A 528 27.31 -4.08 -13.77
N TYR A 529 26.44 -3.41 -14.51
CA TYR A 529 26.41 -1.96 -14.67
C TYR A 529 25.02 -1.48 -15.07
N PHE A 530 24.71 -0.21 -14.77
CA PHE A 530 23.52 0.46 -15.31
C PHE A 530 23.78 0.90 -16.75
N PRO A 531 22.77 0.85 -17.63
CA PRO A 531 22.95 1.25 -19.02
C PRO A 531 23.16 2.76 -19.17
N THR A 532 23.91 3.15 -20.20
CA THR A 532 24.22 4.56 -20.49
C THR A 532 22.96 5.39 -20.76
N GLY A 533 21.94 4.84 -21.43
CA GLY A 533 20.67 5.52 -21.68
C GLY A 533 19.98 5.98 -20.38
N LEU A 534 19.90 5.11 -19.37
CA LEU A 534 19.34 5.46 -18.06
C LEU A 534 20.14 6.57 -17.35
N VAL A 535 21.46 6.50 -17.46
CA VAL A 535 22.40 7.39 -16.77
C VAL A 535 22.37 8.82 -17.34
N HIS A 536 22.31 8.98 -18.67
CA HIS A 536 22.41 10.29 -19.32
C HIS A 536 21.08 11.05 -19.39
N GLN A 537 19.96 10.35 -19.23
CA GLN A 537 18.66 10.84 -19.67
C GLN A 537 17.65 11.09 -18.55
N THR A 538 17.90 10.59 -17.34
CA THR A 538 16.94 10.69 -16.24
C THR A 538 16.88 12.10 -15.66
N ARG A 539 16.17 12.99 -16.34
CA ARG A 539 15.89 14.37 -15.90
C ARG A 539 15.11 14.40 -14.56
N THR A 540 14.43 13.32 -14.26
CA THR A 540 13.46 13.24 -13.16
C THR A 540 13.84 12.25 -12.06
N LEU A 541 14.83 11.36 -12.27
CA LEU A 541 15.19 10.37 -11.24
C LEU A 541 15.74 11.10 -10.02
N ARG A 542 15.12 10.85 -8.87
CA ARG A 542 15.48 11.46 -7.58
C ARG A 542 15.89 10.41 -6.56
N GLU A 543 15.31 9.22 -6.65
CA GLU A 543 15.55 8.13 -5.70
C GLU A 543 16.06 6.88 -6.41
N LEU A 544 17.15 6.32 -5.89
CA LEU A 544 17.73 5.05 -6.34
C LEU A 544 17.97 4.14 -5.14
N ILE A 545 17.33 2.97 -5.14
CA ILE A 545 17.47 1.96 -4.10
C ILE A 545 18.13 0.73 -4.71
N ILE A 546 19.31 0.37 -4.22
CA ILE A 546 20.07 -0.80 -4.69
C ILE A 546 20.35 -1.70 -3.49
N SER A 547 19.90 -2.95 -3.57
CA SER A 547 20.17 -3.92 -2.50
C SER A 547 20.61 -5.26 -3.03
N GLU A 548 21.64 -5.87 -2.44
CA GLU A 548 22.10 -7.21 -2.82
C GLU A 548 22.38 -7.34 -4.34
N ALA A 549 22.93 -6.29 -4.95
CA ALA A 549 23.41 -6.31 -6.34
C ALA A 549 24.83 -6.87 -6.39
N CYS A 550 24.95 -8.19 -6.55
CA CYS A 550 26.18 -8.92 -6.26
C CYS A 550 27.35 -8.59 -7.18
N ASN A 551 27.11 -8.17 -8.43
CA ASN A 551 28.17 -7.91 -9.41
C ASN A 551 28.39 -6.42 -9.72
N LEU A 552 27.64 -5.54 -9.05
CA LEU A 552 27.71 -4.10 -9.31
C LEU A 552 28.94 -3.53 -8.62
N THR A 553 29.89 -3.00 -9.40
CA THR A 553 31.16 -2.45 -8.87
C THR A 553 31.14 -0.94 -8.71
N SER A 554 30.32 -0.22 -9.47
CA SER A 554 30.22 1.24 -9.36
C SER A 554 28.81 1.76 -9.64
N VAL A 555 28.48 2.90 -9.01
CA VAL A 555 27.28 3.70 -9.29
C VAL A 555 27.75 5.09 -9.69
N ALA A 556 27.54 5.45 -10.96
CA ALA A 556 28.09 6.69 -11.48
C ALA A 556 27.13 7.47 -12.38
N ASN A 557 27.36 8.78 -12.47
CA ASN A 557 26.84 9.69 -13.49
C ASN A 557 25.33 10.00 -13.43
N PHE A 558 24.64 9.75 -12.30
CA PHE A 558 23.25 10.20 -12.11
C PHE A 558 23.21 11.67 -11.64
N LEU A 559 23.16 12.61 -12.58
CA LEU A 559 23.38 14.04 -12.33
C LEU A 559 22.32 14.74 -11.46
N LEU A 560 21.10 14.19 -11.38
CA LEU A 560 19.96 14.80 -10.68
C LEU A 560 19.44 13.96 -9.50
N LEU A 561 20.12 12.85 -9.20
CA LEU A 561 19.77 11.97 -8.09
C LEU A 561 19.92 12.73 -6.76
N SER A 562 18.88 12.74 -5.92
CA SER A 562 18.92 13.38 -4.60
C SER A 562 19.13 12.37 -3.46
N ASP A 563 18.68 11.13 -3.67
CA ASP A 563 18.59 10.07 -2.68
C ASP A 563 19.16 8.77 -3.23
N LEU A 564 20.19 8.26 -2.55
CA LEU A 564 20.81 6.97 -2.85
C LEU A 564 20.79 6.08 -1.62
N HIS A 565 20.14 4.92 -1.74
CA HIS A 565 20.05 3.91 -0.69
C HIS A 565 20.74 2.62 -1.15
N LEU A 566 21.77 2.21 -0.42
CA LEU A 566 22.58 1.04 -0.69
C LEU A 566 22.48 0.07 0.48
N HIS A 567 22.12 -1.17 0.22
CA HIS A 567 21.96 -2.19 1.25
C HIS A 567 22.58 -3.52 0.83
N ALA A 568 23.56 -4.01 1.59
CA ALA A 568 24.19 -5.32 1.39
C ALA A 568 24.75 -5.53 -0.04
N ASN A 569 25.47 -4.54 -0.59
CA ASN A 569 26.12 -4.65 -1.90
C ASN A 569 27.61 -5.02 -1.72
N PRO A 570 28.01 -6.30 -1.85
CA PRO A 570 29.32 -6.77 -1.40
C PRO A 570 30.48 -6.37 -2.31
N ASN A 571 30.21 -6.12 -3.59
CA ASN A 571 31.24 -5.81 -4.60
C ASN A 571 31.24 -4.35 -5.05
N LEU A 572 30.40 -3.50 -4.45
CA LEU A 572 30.36 -2.07 -4.78
C LEU A 572 31.58 -1.37 -4.21
N GLU A 573 32.42 -0.81 -5.09
CA GLU A 573 33.70 -0.18 -4.74
C GLU A 573 33.61 1.34 -4.76
N MET A 574 32.85 1.91 -5.71
CA MET A 574 32.88 3.35 -5.98
C MET A 574 31.51 3.97 -6.27
N ILE A 575 31.31 5.18 -5.76
CA ILE A 575 30.21 6.07 -6.14
C ILE A 575 30.81 7.35 -6.74
N ALA A 576 30.41 7.71 -7.96
CA ALA A 576 31.04 8.82 -8.69
C ALA A 576 30.05 9.73 -9.42
N ASN A 577 30.36 11.02 -9.48
CA ASN A 577 29.66 12.02 -10.30
C ASN A 577 28.15 12.08 -10.04
N LEU A 578 27.76 12.38 -8.78
CA LEU A 578 26.37 12.62 -8.35
C LEU A 578 26.26 14.00 -7.70
N PRO A 579 26.39 15.10 -8.47
CA PRO A 579 26.54 16.45 -7.91
C PRO A 579 25.34 16.94 -7.09
N LYS A 580 24.13 16.43 -7.36
CA LYS A 580 22.87 16.79 -6.68
C LYS A 580 22.48 15.85 -5.53
N LEU A 581 23.31 14.84 -5.23
CA LEU A 581 23.03 13.89 -4.17
C LEU A 581 23.03 14.60 -2.81
N ARG A 582 21.92 14.51 -2.07
CA ARG A 582 21.77 15.14 -0.75
C ARG A 582 21.82 14.11 0.38
N ARG A 583 21.25 12.93 0.16
CA ARG A 583 21.16 11.86 1.15
C ARG A 583 21.75 10.58 0.59
N LEU A 584 22.72 10.05 1.33
CA LEU A 584 23.35 8.76 1.06
C LEU A 584 23.13 7.82 2.24
N SER A 585 22.50 6.68 2.02
CA SER A 585 22.37 5.62 3.01
C SER A 585 23.19 4.41 2.54
N VAL A 586 24.15 3.99 3.36
CA VAL A 586 25.02 2.84 3.10
C VAL A 586 24.88 1.85 4.25
N ILE A 587 24.36 0.67 3.94
CA ILE A 587 24.15 -0.40 4.90
C ILE A 587 24.91 -1.63 4.39
N GLN A 588 25.83 -2.17 5.19
CA GLN A 588 26.58 -3.40 4.89
C GLN A 588 27.21 -3.45 3.48
N CYS A 589 27.96 -2.41 3.08
CA CYS A 589 28.67 -2.37 1.79
C CYS A 589 30.19 -2.33 2.02
N PRO A 590 30.84 -3.47 2.31
CA PRO A 590 32.19 -3.52 2.88
C PRO A 590 33.31 -3.06 1.93
N LYS A 591 33.12 -3.15 0.61
CA LYS A 591 34.13 -2.75 -0.38
C LYS A 591 34.03 -1.28 -0.81
N LEU A 592 33.00 -0.56 -0.38
CA LEU A 592 32.81 0.83 -0.79
C LEU A 592 33.92 1.68 -0.16
N ASN A 593 34.80 2.23 -0.98
CA ASN A 593 35.97 2.96 -0.50
C ASN A 593 36.12 4.37 -1.11
N ALA A 594 35.39 4.68 -2.19
CA ALA A 594 35.53 5.96 -2.90
C ALA A 594 34.17 6.66 -3.12
N LEU A 595 34.10 7.94 -2.74
CA LEU A 595 33.02 8.87 -3.03
C LEU A 595 33.57 10.06 -3.82
N VAL A 596 33.28 10.14 -5.12
CA VAL A 596 33.88 11.14 -6.02
C VAL A 596 32.81 12.06 -6.61
N GLY A 597 32.99 13.38 -6.54
CA GLY A 597 32.08 14.34 -7.19
C GLY A 597 30.68 14.45 -6.56
N LEU A 598 30.60 14.38 -5.22
CA LEU A 598 29.36 14.53 -4.43
C LEU A 598 29.28 15.92 -3.79
N THR A 599 29.02 16.95 -4.59
CA THR A 599 29.18 18.36 -4.15
C THR A 599 28.07 18.88 -3.22
N GLU A 600 26.83 18.39 -3.36
CA GLU A 600 25.69 18.83 -2.53
C GLU A 600 25.32 17.86 -1.40
N LEU A 601 26.22 16.93 -1.04
CA LEU A 601 25.95 15.92 -0.04
C LEU A 601 25.70 16.56 1.33
N GLN A 602 24.52 16.32 1.90
CA GLN A 602 24.11 16.93 3.18
C GLN A 602 24.15 15.92 4.33
N SER A 603 23.77 14.66 4.05
CA SER A 603 23.59 13.64 5.08
C SER A 603 24.08 12.27 4.59
N ILE A 604 24.83 11.60 5.44
CA ILE A 604 25.23 10.20 5.28
C ILE A 604 24.63 9.39 6.44
N THR A 605 24.01 8.25 6.13
CA THR A 605 23.63 7.24 7.12
C THR A 605 24.46 5.98 6.85
N LEU A 606 25.28 5.55 7.80
CA LEU A 606 26.09 4.35 7.75
C LEU A 606 25.55 3.31 8.74
N GLN A 607 25.36 2.08 8.30
CA GLN A 607 25.02 0.97 9.18
C GLN A 607 25.86 -0.26 8.84
N ASP A 608 26.82 -0.56 9.72
CA ASP A 608 27.64 -1.76 9.63
C ASP A 608 28.09 -2.16 11.04
N TYR A 609 27.51 -3.24 11.56
CA TYR A 609 27.85 -3.78 12.87
C TYR A 609 29.08 -4.70 12.83
N ALA A 610 29.56 -5.08 11.65
CA ALA A 610 30.77 -5.89 11.47
C ALA A 610 32.01 -5.03 11.18
N ALA A 611 31.83 -3.74 10.85
CA ALA A 611 32.94 -2.84 10.56
C ALA A 611 33.82 -2.60 11.79
N GLU A 612 35.12 -2.86 11.64
CA GLU A 612 36.14 -2.53 12.64
C GLU A 612 36.63 -1.08 12.52
N LEU A 613 36.55 -0.50 11.32
CA LEU A 613 37.06 0.82 10.98
C LEU A 613 36.02 1.64 10.20
N PHE A 614 36.08 2.96 10.33
CA PHE A 614 35.33 3.86 9.49
C PHE A 614 35.86 3.86 8.05
N PRO A 615 34.98 3.97 7.05
CA PRO A 615 35.39 4.11 5.66
C PRO A 615 36.26 5.35 5.42
N GLN A 616 37.30 5.19 4.60
CA GLN A 616 38.29 6.26 4.34
C GLN A 616 37.65 7.51 3.72
N TYR A 617 36.63 7.34 2.88
CA TYR A 617 35.93 8.46 2.24
C TYR A 617 35.24 9.43 3.21
N LEU A 618 35.08 9.08 4.49
CA LEU A 618 34.53 10.02 5.48
C LEU A 618 35.47 11.18 5.77
N GLU A 619 36.78 10.98 5.62
CA GLU A 619 37.78 12.02 5.88
C GLU A 619 37.65 13.21 4.91
N GLU A 620 37.26 12.93 3.67
CA GLU A 620 37.15 13.91 2.58
C GLU A 620 35.71 14.32 2.27
N THR A 621 34.74 13.92 3.11
CA THR A 621 33.32 14.16 2.84
C THR A 621 32.90 15.61 3.04
N SER A 622 31.99 16.09 2.19
CA SER A 622 31.33 17.40 2.31
C SER A 622 30.08 17.36 3.20
N ALA A 623 29.69 16.18 3.70
CA ALA A 623 28.43 15.99 4.44
C ALA A 623 28.41 16.74 5.79
N ALA A 624 27.32 17.46 6.05
CA ALA A 624 27.10 18.17 7.32
C ALA A 624 26.51 17.29 8.43
N LYS A 625 25.92 16.15 8.06
CA LYS A 625 25.26 15.22 8.99
C LYS A 625 25.74 13.80 8.73
N LEU A 626 26.11 13.10 9.79
CA LEU A 626 26.44 11.68 9.77
C LEU A 626 25.61 10.96 10.83
N GLU A 627 24.94 9.88 10.44
CA GLU A 627 24.28 8.96 11.36
C GLU A 627 24.92 7.58 11.22
N VAL A 628 25.45 7.03 12.31
CA VAL A 628 26.20 5.76 12.32
C VAL A 628 25.51 4.75 13.23
N PHE A 629 25.34 3.54 12.72
CA PHE A 629 24.94 2.36 13.47
C PHE A 629 26.09 1.33 13.41
N CYS A 630 26.82 1.18 14.51
CA CYS A 630 28.05 0.40 14.56
C CYS A 630 28.11 -0.55 15.77
N ASN A 631 29.16 -1.35 15.84
CA ASN A 631 29.46 -2.14 17.04
C ASN A 631 29.92 -1.26 18.22
N GLU A 632 30.06 -1.90 19.37
CA GLU A 632 30.47 -1.27 20.63
C GLU A 632 31.89 -0.68 20.58
N GLU A 633 32.83 -1.32 19.89
CA GLU A 633 34.23 -0.86 19.82
C GLU A 633 34.35 0.44 19.01
N LEU A 634 33.79 0.47 17.80
CA LEU A 634 33.77 1.66 16.96
C LEU A 634 32.98 2.80 17.62
N PHE A 635 31.89 2.47 18.34
CA PHE A 635 31.13 3.45 19.12
C PHE A 635 31.97 4.08 20.24
N LYS A 636 32.77 3.28 20.96
CA LYS A 636 33.67 3.79 22.01
C LYS A 636 34.69 4.79 21.46
N LEU A 637 35.24 4.53 20.28
CA LEU A 637 36.19 5.45 19.62
C LEU A 637 35.57 6.82 19.35
N ILE A 638 34.28 6.88 18.98
CA ILE A 638 33.55 8.15 18.81
C ILE A 638 33.41 8.87 20.15
N THR A 639 33.07 8.15 21.23
CA THR A 639 32.84 8.76 22.55
C THR A 639 34.13 9.21 23.24
N LEU A 640 35.23 8.51 23.01
CA LEU A 640 36.54 8.83 23.58
C LEU A 640 37.25 9.95 22.81
N GLN A 641 36.83 10.26 21.58
CA GLN A 641 37.46 11.26 20.70
C GLN A 641 38.94 10.98 20.42
N GLU A 642 39.33 9.71 20.44
CA GLU A 642 40.72 9.26 20.31
C GLU A 642 40.92 8.38 19.07
N GLY A 643 42.16 8.37 18.56
CA GLY A 643 42.60 7.48 17.48
C GLY A 643 42.39 8.00 16.05
N SER A 644 42.91 7.24 15.09
CA SER A 644 42.82 7.55 13.65
C SER A 644 41.38 7.63 13.14
N GLU A 645 40.46 6.92 13.79
CA GLU A 645 39.05 6.83 13.39
C GLU A 645 38.27 8.10 13.73
N TRP A 646 38.58 8.76 14.85
CA TRP A 646 37.99 10.06 15.18
C TRP A 646 38.37 11.14 14.16
N CYS A 647 39.61 11.11 13.64
CA CYS A 647 40.08 12.05 12.63
C CYS A 647 39.25 12.03 11.35
N LYS A 648 38.62 10.89 11.00
CA LYS A 648 37.77 10.75 9.81
C LYS A 648 36.42 11.46 9.95
N ILE A 649 35.91 11.65 11.17
CA ILE A 649 34.55 12.18 11.40
C ILE A 649 34.50 13.51 12.14
N LYS A 650 35.60 13.95 12.79
CA LYS A 650 35.67 15.19 13.59
C LYS A 650 35.32 16.48 12.83
N ASN A 651 35.38 16.47 11.51
CA ASN A 651 35.09 17.64 10.68
C ASN A 651 33.60 17.77 10.34
N ILE A 652 32.79 16.74 10.61
CA ILE A 652 31.36 16.69 10.29
C ILE A 652 30.57 17.47 11.34
N GLN A 653 29.68 18.36 10.90
CA GLN A 653 28.98 19.29 11.79
C GLN A 653 28.10 18.60 12.84
N ASN A 654 27.38 17.54 12.46
CA ASN A 654 26.53 16.77 13.38
C ASN A 654 26.74 15.27 13.16
N VAL A 655 27.18 14.55 14.20
CA VAL A 655 27.32 13.10 14.18
C VAL A 655 26.39 12.49 15.23
N LYS A 656 25.51 11.58 14.80
CA LYS A 656 24.71 10.72 15.67
C LYS A 656 25.26 9.30 15.55
N ALA A 657 25.58 8.68 16.67
CA ALA A 657 26.04 7.30 16.70
C ALA A 657 25.13 6.46 17.58
N TYR A 658 24.91 5.22 17.18
CA TYR A 658 24.17 4.23 17.95
C TYR A 658 24.90 2.89 17.95
N ALA A 659 24.84 2.21 19.08
CA ALA A 659 25.34 0.84 19.24
C ALA A 659 24.34 -0.01 20.04
N PRO A 660 24.31 -1.33 19.81
CA PRO A 660 23.39 -2.22 20.50
C PRO A 660 23.75 -2.39 21.98
N LYS A 661 22.75 -2.40 22.87
CA LYS A 661 22.90 -2.73 24.30
C LYS A 661 21.70 -3.53 24.79
N GLY A 662 21.91 -4.69 25.40
CA GLY A 662 20.85 -5.45 26.06
C GLY A 662 19.67 -5.85 25.17
N GLY A 663 19.93 -6.11 23.88
CA GLY A 663 18.90 -6.44 22.88
C GLY A 663 18.28 -5.24 22.15
N ASP A 664 18.47 -4.01 22.63
CA ASP A 664 18.08 -2.79 21.91
C ASP A 664 19.19 -2.36 20.94
N ARG A 665 18.88 -2.28 19.64
CA ARG A 665 19.82 -1.86 18.57
C ARG A 665 20.24 -0.38 18.68
N LYS A 666 19.51 0.43 19.44
CA LYS A 666 19.83 1.84 19.74
C LYS A 666 20.13 2.04 21.25
N GLY A 667 20.48 0.96 21.95
CA GLY A 667 20.64 1.00 23.41
C GLY A 667 21.75 1.95 23.88
N TRP A 668 22.79 2.16 23.07
CA TRP A 668 23.75 3.25 23.25
C TRP A 668 23.54 4.34 22.20
N TYR A 669 23.73 5.58 22.63
CA TYR A 669 23.55 6.78 21.84
C TYR A 669 24.64 7.79 22.16
N ALA A 670 25.22 8.38 21.12
CA ALA A 670 26.07 9.55 21.21
C ALA A 670 25.64 10.60 20.17
N LEU A 671 25.62 11.87 20.58
CA LEU A 671 25.39 13.02 19.73
C LEU A 671 26.56 13.98 19.86
N TYR A 672 27.30 14.13 18.77
CA TYR A 672 28.36 15.09 18.59
C TYR A 672 27.89 16.23 17.69
N THR A 673 28.16 17.47 18.10
CA THR A 673 28.02 18.69 17.30
C THR A 673 29.35 19.42 17.32
N LYS A 674 29.84 19.87 16.17
CA LYS A 674 31.14 20.56 16.05
C LYS A 674 31.06 22.02 16.52
N GLU A 675 30.03 22.76 16.07
CA GLU A 675 29.89 24.20 16.33
C GLU A 675 28.44 24.60 16.70
N PRO A 676 28.14 24.97 17.96
CA PRO A 676 29.04 24.91 19.12
C PRO A 676 29.38 23.45 19.46
N PHE A 677 30.59 23.25 20.00
CA PHE A 677 31.02 21.90 20.39
C PHE A 677 30.10 21.33 21.48
N SER A 678 29.56 20.13 21.23
CA SER A 678 28.77 19.39 22.21
C SER A 678 28.91 17.90 21.96
N LEU A 679 29.17 17.12 23.00
CA LEU A 679 29.08 15.67 22.98
C LEU A 679 28.17 15.22 24.11
N THR A 680 27.07 14.54 23.78
CA THR A 680 26.17 13.92 24.76
C THR A 680 26.06 12.44 24.50
N THR A 681 26.13 11.62 25.55
CA THR A 681 26.04 10.16 25.44
C THR A 681 25.30 9.56 26.62
N ASN A 682 24.57 8.46 26.40
CA ASN A 682 23.93 7.69 27.47
C ASN A 682 24.82 6.55 28.01
N ASN A 683 26.01 6.35 27.41
CA ASN A 683 27.01 5.42 27.89
C ASN A 683 27.81 6.05 29.05
N LYS A 684 27.24 6.04 30.25
CA LYS A 684 27.87 6.55 31.48
C LYS A 684 29.05 5.69 32.00
N GLY A 685 29.50 4.70 31.23
CA GLY A 685 30.56 3.76 31.60
C GLY A 685 31.99 4.18 31.21
N CYS A 686 32.18 5.34 30.58
CA CYS A 686 33.49 5.97 30.46
C CYS A 686 33.57 7.11 31.49
N GLU A 687 34.18 6.83 32.64
CA GLU A 687 34.79 7.87 33.46
C GLU A 687 35.82 8.60 32.58
N ILE A 688 35.48 9.81 32.11
CA ILE A 688 36.31 11.01 31.87
C ILE A 688 35.35 12.01 31.21
N PHE A 689 34.57 12.75 31.99
CA PHE A 689 33.99 14.04 31.59
C PHE A 689 33.77 14.90 32.85
N GLU A 690 34.86 15.16 33.56
CA GLU A 690 35.12 16.46 34.18
C GLU A 690 36.58 16.83 33.88
N VAL A 691 36.84 18.13 33.69
CA VAL A 691 38.11 18.78 33.25
C VAL A 691 38.23 18.87 31.71
N ALA A 692 38.24 20.04 31.03
CA ALA A 692 38.34 21.43 31.46
C ALA A 692 37.53 22.37 30.54
N LYS A 693 36.79 23.29 31.16
CA LYS A 693 36.62 24.65 30.63
C LYS A 693 37.90 25.41 30.95
N SER A 694 38.64 25.80 29.91
CA SER A 694 39.52 26.97 29.88
C SER A 694 39.89 27.25 28.44
#